data_AF-A0A7D8YBQ0-F1
#
_entry.id   AF-A0A7D8YBQ0-F1
#
_cell.length_a   1.000
_cell.length_b   1.000
_cell.length_c   1.000
_cell.angle_alpha   90.00
_cell.angle_beta   90.00
_cell.angle_gamma   90.00
#
_symmetry.space_group_name_H-M   'P 1'
#
loop_
_entity.id
_entity.type
_entity.pdbx_description
1 polymer ?
#
loop_
_entity_poly.entity_id
_entity_poly.type
_entity_poly.pdbx_seq_one_letter_code
_entity_poly.pdbx_strand_id
1 'polypeptide(L)'
;MTHSENLIRQLLTQICDGEIDADSAARRILGIEHPPTGLAPPPPITARRSFASSDSPTFPATSGSPPTIASLIRAYGLPPPEIERDWQSQIAAFESEWLRLHGSPLPPIDCEDWFVDPSNRLSPRQAWEPLQTRPLEPPPAASLEPESEARHELDSNAPARPATLSAPTSARRAEVAKRQRTGRPTKLAMSLAAGLVLALCFGGWYGLSKQAPPDRNATTSTHAKGLSGPNTQAPPARAPSVAARRSPIPANSDPIDELTPQLLINPAAAVELPSEGLVGAAASPDLSRPAAFSASEIGLALINPSPEPSSAAEPMPDDADDPTVDSDWPADQQREARSANPEIAVTLPPPPAIGRDAEPFTLILWSPQQVTWEYPVATPIQLLASDDRSWRLVDQTNQVDLATLSSTDDGLLFTWAETAAGNPRAAQVAAGRFRLTRADGRLDDLLLRPLLRSDPLRFDFTQADSRVSWQLHGPPIFDSPICAIEVESPDSVVTEWIQQPDPEQVRRGFSILQWALSDSELPAIRCRLESRVGTRWSLRFRYAVRIDERSSWQAFSDRSLNTSLEQVTATLNLALTEQSHVSRQYSAASVSVRRQLKPSKDLLDQRVSLLQETMQQIRKLQTLAAGVAESRLNLSLSTAWPDFRQTLFETPVQP
;
A
#
# COMPACT_ATOMS: atom_id res chain seq x y z
N MET A 1 45.31 -6.34 9.16
CA MET A 1 44.71 -5.13 9.75
C MET A 1 44.59 -4.10 8.64
N THR A 2 43.37 -3.73 8.29
CA THR A 2 43.07 -2.86 7.16
C THR A 2 43.21 -1.39 7.58
N HIS A 3 43.49 -0.50 6.63
CA HIS A 3 43.62 0.95 6.88
C HIS A 3 42.39 1.53 7.61
N SER A 4 41.20 0.97 7.34
CA SER A 4 39.94 1.30 8.01
C SER A 4 39.91 0.99 9.51
N GLU A 5 40.52 -0.11 9.96
CA GLU A 5 40.54 -0.48 11.39
C GLU A 5 41.40 0.49 12.22
N ASN A 6 42.51 0.97 11.64
CA ASN A 6 43.36 1.95 12.30
C ASN A 6 42.69 3.33 12.39
N LEU A 7 41.96 3.74 11.35
CA LEU A 7 41.20 4.99 11.34
C LEU A 7 40.12 4.99 12.44
N ILE A 8 39.33 3.89 12.55
CA ILE A 8 38.26 3.79 13.55
C ILE A 8 38.84 3.80 14.97
N ARG A 9 39.93 3.07 15.22
CA ARG A 9 40.59 3.11 16.54
C ARG A 9 41.13 4.50 16.89
N GLN A 10 41.71 5.19 15.91
CA GLN A 10 42.20 6.54 16.10
C GLN A 10 41.06 7.50 16.45
N LEU A 11 39.94 7.46 15.72
CA LEU A 11 38.77 8.31 15.98
C LEU A 11 38.11 8.00 17.33
N LEU A 12 38.02 6.73 17.72
CA LEU A 12 37.52 6.35 19.05
C LEU A 12 38.41 6.88 20.17
N THR A 13 39.74 6.86 19.98
CA THR A 13 40.69 7.43 20.94
C THR A 13 40.48 8.95 21.05
N GLN A 14 40.31 9.65 19.92
CA GLN A 14 40.06 11.10 19.89
C GLN A 14 38.71 11.50 20.53
N ILE A 15 37.68 10.65 20.42
CA ILE A 15 36.40 10.86 21.13
C ILE A 15 36.60 10.68 22.64
N CYS A 16 37.32 9.63 23.06
CA CYS A 16 37.60 9.37 24.48
C CYS A 16 38.43 10.50 25.11
N ASP A 17 39.35 11.08 24.36
CA ASP A 17 40.19 12.20 24.80
C ASP A 17 39.48 13.57 24.71
N GLY A 18 38.27 13.61 24.14
CA GLY A 18 37.48 14.84 23.97
C GLY A 18 38.00 15.78 22.89
N GLU A 19 38.87 15.32 21.99
CA GLU A 19 39.43 16.11 20.88
C GLU A 19 38.41 16.35 19.76
N ILE A 20 37.51 15.39 19.55
CA ILE A 20 36.42 15.47 18.57
C ILE A 20 35.12 14.95 19.19
N ASP A 21 33.99 15.52 18.79
CA ASP A 21 32.69 14.98 19.13
C ASP A 21 32.31 13.80 18.21
N ALA A 22 31.35 12.98 18.67
CA ALA A 22 30.93 11.79 17.94
C ALA A 22 30.40 12.09 16.53
N ASP A 23 29.78 13.26 16.31
CA ASP A 23 29.23 13.64 15.00
C ASP A 23 30.35 13.97 14.01
N SER A 24 31.40 14.68 14.44
CA SER A 24 32.58 14.94 13.60
C SER A 24 33.34 13.67 13.24
N ALA A 25 33.45 12.72 14.17
CA ALA A 25 34.06 11.41 13.90
C ALA A 25 33.26 10.60 12.87
N ALA A 26 31.92 10.61 12.96
CA ALA A 26 31.05 9.94 11.99
C ALA A 26 31.20 10.54 10.59
N ARG A 27 31.24 11.88 10.48
CA ARG A 27 31.45 12.58 9.19
C ARG A 27 32.81 12.26 8.56
N ARG A 28 33.86 12.11 9.38
CA ARG A 28 35.19 11.67 8.92
C ARG A 28 35.20 10.25 8.36
N ILE A 29 34.51 9.32 9.02
CA ILE A 29 34.36 7.94 8.52
C ILE A 29 33.62 7.92 7.18
N LEU A 30 32.64 8.82 7.02
CA LEU A 30 31.81 8.93 5.82
C LEU A 30 32.46 9.76 4.69
N GLY A 31 33.65 10.33 4.88
CA GLY A 31 34.33 11.16 3.87
C GLY A 31 33.66 12.52 3.62
N ILE A 32 32.84 13.00 4.56
CA ILE A 32 32.09 14.26 4.46
C ILE A 32 32.89 15.36 5.17
N GLU A 33 34.09 15.67 4.68
CA GLU A 33 34.85 16.83 5.18
C GLU A 33 34.60 18.05 4.28
N HIS A 34 34.09 19.13 4.86
CA HIS A 34 34.08 20.45 4.22
C HIS A 34 35.53 20.98 4.12
N PRO A 35 35.94 21.58 2.98
CA PRO A 35 37.27 22.15 2.86
C PRO A 35 37.48 23.25 3.91
N PRO A 36 38.67 23.33 4.54
CA PRO A 36 38.94 24.31 5.58
C PRO A 36 38.78 25.73 5.05
N THR A 37 37.93 26.50 5.73
CA THR A 37 37.67 27.92 5.53
C THR A 37 38.96 28.70 5.78
N GLY A 38 39.73 28.97 4.72
CA GLY A 38 41.00 29.68 4.91
C GLY A 38 41.88 29.79 3.69
N LEU A 39 41.35 30.18 2.52
CA LEU A 39 42.18 30.64 1.40
C LEU A 39 41.53 31.84 0.70
N ALA A 40 42.37 32.82 0.37
CA ALA A 40 42.06 34.13 -0.20
C ALA A 40 41.22 34.07 -1.49
N PRO A 41 40.44 35.13 -1.81
CA PRO A 41 39.61 35.16 -3.00
C PRO A 41 40.48 35.13 -4.28
N PRO A 42 40.12 34.31 -5.29
CA PRO A 42 40.80 34.34 -6.58
C PRO A 42 40.52 35.64 -7.34
N PRO A 43 41.46 36.11 -8.19
CA PRO A 43 41.29 37.31 -8.99
C PRO A 43 40.16 37.16 -10.03
N PRO A 44 39.58 38.29 -10.51
CA PRO A 44 38.43 38.27 -11.40
C PRO A 44 38.82 37.70 -12.76
N ILE A 45 38.27 36.53 -13.11
CA ILE A 45 38.37 36.00 -14.46
C ILE A 45 37.38 36.76 -15.34
N THR A 46 37.96 37.30 -16.39
CA THR A 46 37.37 38.12 -17.44
C THR A 46 36.32 37.34 -18.23
N ALA A 47 35.29 38.08 -18.63
CA ALA A 47 34.14 37.64 -19.41
C ALA A 47 34.45 36.62 -20.51
N ARG A 48 33.79 35.46 -20.45
CA ARG A 48 33.58 34.59 -21.61
C ARG A 48 32.08 34.37 -21.81
N ARG A 49 31.60 34.96 -22.90
CA ARG A 49 30.36 34.71 -23.66
C ARG A 49 29.34 33.78 -23.00
N SER A 50 28.28 34.41 -22.51
CA SER A 50 26.94 33.87 -22.41
C SER A 50 26.55 33.16 -23.71
N PHE A 51 26.56 31.82 -23.69
CA PHE A 51 25.63 31.06 -24.51
C PHE A 51 24.28 31.13 -23.82
N ALA A 52 23.28 31.57 -24.58
CA ALA A 52 21.89 31.54 -24.19
C ALA A 52 21.52 30.12 -23.76
N SER A 53 20.99 29.98 -22.55
CA SER A 53 20.26 28.80 -22.13
C SER A 53 19.04 28.67 -23.05
N SER A 54 19.16 27.86 -24.10
CA SER A 54 18.01 27.37 -24.85
C SER A 54 17.34 26.29 -24.01
N ASP A 55 16.10 26.53 -23.66
CA ASP A 55 15.00 25.56 -23.61
C ASP A 55 15.35 24.16 -23.07
N SER A 56 15.08 23.93 -21.79
CA SER A 56 14.68 22.60 -21.34
C SER A 56 13.50 22.16 -22.21
N PRO A 57 13.55 20.99 -22.89
CA PRO A 57 12.45 20.59 -23.74
C PRO A 57 11.26 20.23 -22.85
N THR A 58 10.28 21.13 -22.80
CA THR A 58 8.92 20.84 -22.39
C THR A 58 8.40 19.72 -23.29
N PHE A 59 8.11 18.55 -22.73
CA PHE A 59 7.40 17.49 -23.45
C PHE A 59 6.08 18.08 -23.97
N PRO A 60 5.86 18.18 -25.30
CA PRO A 60 4.54 18.50 -25.78
C PRO A 60 3.62 17.34 -25.42
N ALA A 61 2.59 17.62 -24.63
CA ALA A 61 1.44 16.74 -24.46
C ALA A 61 0.79 16.55 -25.83
N THR A 62 1.32 15.59 -26.59
CA THR A 62 0.85 15.25 -27.91
C THR A 62 -0.18 14.16 -27.68
N SER A 63 -1.43 14.41 -28.01
CA SER A 63 -2.52 13.43 -28.07
C SER A 63 -2.32 12.45 -29.25
N GLY A 64 -1.10 11.96 -29.41
CA GLY A 64 -0.65 11.09 -30.50
C GLY A 64 -0.16 9.77 -29.93
N SER A 65 -0.19 8.73 -30.75
CA SER A 65 0.24 7.38 -30.45
C SER A 65 1.50 7.30 -29.60
N PRO A 66 1.63 6.28 -28.72
CA PRO A 66 2.83 6.10 -27.90
C PRO A 66 4.10 6.18 -28.77
N PRO A 67 5.22 6.69 -28.24
CA PRO A 67 6.45 6.79 -29.01
C PRO A 67 6.98 5.40 -29.35
N THR A 68 7.52 5.23 -30.57
CA THR A 68 8.19 4.00 -30.98
C THR A 68 9.65 4.02 -30.56
N ILE A 69 10.30 2.86 -30.48
CA ILE A 69 11.75 2.78 -30.21
C ILE A 69 12.51 3.65 -31.23
N ALA A 70 12.16 3.56 -32.51
CA ALA A 70 12.76 4.39 -33.56
C ALA A 70 12.50 5.89 -33.38
N SER A 71 11.31 6.30 -32.92
CA SER A 71 11.02 7.72 -32.69
C SER A 71 11.78 8.27 -31.49
N LEU A 72 11.96 7.48 -30.43
CA LEU A 72 12.79 7.83 -29.29
C LEU A 72 14.26 7.96 -29.68
N ILE A 73 14.80 7.02 -30.46
CA ILE A 73 16.19 7.09 -30.92
C ILE A 73 16.41 8.31 -31.81
N ARG A 74 15.44 8.65 -32.66
CA ARG A 74 15.50 9.83 -33.53
C ARG A 74 15.43 11.14 -32.73
N ALA A 75 14.65 11.17 -31.66
CA ALA A 75 14.44 12.35 -30.83
C ALA A 75 15.60 12.59 -29.84
N TYR A 76 16.12 11.52 -29.23
CA TYR A 76 17.04 11.61 -28.09
C TYR A 76 18.42 11.00 -28.34
N GLY A 77 18.65 10.35 -29.49
CA GLY A 77 19.87 9.62 -29.78
C GLY A 77 19.83 8.17 -29.30
N LEU A 78 20.97 7.48 -29.34
CA LEU A 78 21.07 6.09 -28.87
C LEU A 78 20.73 6.01 -27.37
N PRO A 79 19.95 4.99 -26.94
CA PRO A 79 19.59 4.85 -25.54
C PRO A 79 20.85 4.58 -24.69
N PRO A 80 20.87 5.01 -23.41
CA PRO A 80 21.88 4.59 -22.44
C PRO A 80 21.97 3.05 -22.34
N PRO A 81 23.14 2.50 -22.02
CA PRO A 81 23.37 1.05 -22.00
C PRO A 81 22.52 0.31 -20.96
N GLU A 82 21.98 1.01 -19.95
CA GLU A 82 21.02 0.46 -18.99
C GLU A 82 19.65 0.20 -19.65
N ILE A 83 19.13 1.19 -20.38
CA ILE A 83 17.86 1.10 -21.10
C ILE A 83 17.96 0.08 -22.24
N GLU A 84 19.10 0.06 -22.93
CA GLU A 84 19.37 -0.93 -23.97
C GLU A 84 19.33 -2.36 -23.41
N ARG A 85 19.97 -2.62 -22.26
CA ARG A 85 19.93 -3.93 -21.58
C ARG A 85 18.51 -4.30 -21.15
N ASP A 86 17.74 -3.36 -20.62
CA ASP A 86 16.35 -3.59 -20.24
C ASP A 86 15.50 -3.98 -21.46
N TRP A 87 15.58 -3.21 -22.54
CA TRP A 87 14.89 -3.51 -23.80
C TRP A 87 15.30 -4.86 -24.41
N GLN A 88 16.59 -5.20 -24.38
CA GLN A 88 17.07 -6.52 -24.81
C GLN A 88 16.47 -7.65 -23.95
N SER A 89 16.36 -7.46 -22.63
CA SER A 89 15.79 -8.45 -21.73
C SER A 89 14.29 -8.66 -21.98
N GLN A 90 13.53 -7.57 -22.21
CA GLN A 90 12.11 -7.61 -22.55
C GLN A 90 11.86 -8.28 -23.90
N ILE A 91 12.69 -7.99 -24.91
CA ILE A 91 12.62 -8.62 -26.23
C ILE A 91 12.90 -10.12 -26.13
N ALA A 92 13.92 -10.54 -25.36
CA ALA A 92 14.24 -11.96 -25.18
C ALA A 92 13.12 -12.73 -24.45
N ALA A 93 12.47 -12.10 -23.47
CA ALA A 93 11.29 -12.66 -22.81
C ALA A 93 10.13 -12.82 -23.78
N PHE A 94 9.86 -11.80 -24.61
CA PHE A 94 8.82 -11.84 -25.63
C PHE A 94 9.10 -12.89 -26.72
N GLU A 95 10.34 -13.03 -27.18
CA GLU A 95 10.74 -14.06 -28.15
C GLU A 95 10.50 -15.47 -27.59
N SER A 96 10.84 -15.69 -26.32
CA SER A 96 10.60 -16.97 -25.64
C SER A 96 9.12 -17.32 -25.56
N GLU A 97 8.28 -16.33 -25.24
CA GLU A 97 6.83 -16.50 -25.21
C GLU A 97 6.23 -16.71 -26.61
N TRP A 98 6.69 -15.94 -27.60
CA TRP A 98 6.26 -16.08 -28.99
C TRP A 98 6.58 -17.47 -29.55
N LEU A 99 7.79 -17.97 -29.31
CA LEU A 99 8.20 -19.32 -29.72
C LEU A 99 7.33 -20.39 -29.07
N ARG A 100 6.96 -20.20 -27.79
CA ARG A 100 6.05 -21.11 -27.07
C ARG A 100 4.65 -21.12 -27.66
N LEU A 101 4.11 -19.96 -28.02
CA LEU A 101 2.73 -19.82 -28.52
C LEU A 101 2.58 -20.18 -30.00
N HIS A 102 3.52 -19.75 -30.84
CA HIS A 102 3.42 -19.85 -32.30
C HIS A 102 4.30 -20.95 -32.89
N GLY A 103 5.14 -21.61 -32.10
CA GLY A 103 6.01 -22.71 -32.54
C GLY A 103 7.03 -22.31 -33.62
N SER A 104 7.27 -21.02 -33.79
CA SER A 104 8.20 -20.45 -34.77
C SER A 104 8.97 -19.28 -34.12
N PRO A 105 10.22 -19.03 -34.55
CA PRO A 105 10.99 -17.91 -34.01
C PRO A 105 10.30 -16.58 -34.31
N LEU A 106 10.53 -15.60 -33.45
CA LEU A 106 10.01 -14.25 -33.64
C LEU A 106 10.53 -13.68 -34.98
N PRO A 107 9.67 -13.09 -35.83
CA PRO A 107 10.13 -12.41 -37.04
C PRO A 107 11.08 -11.26 -36.69
N PRO A 108 11.95 -10.83 -37.63
CA PRO A 108 12.88 -9.72 -37.39
C PRO A 108 12.16 -8.49 -36.86
N ILE A 109 12.64 -7.97 -35.73
CA ILE A 109 12.07 -6.80 -35.07
C ILE A 109 12.47 -5.53 -35.83
N ASP A 110 11.48 -4.77 -36.30
CA ASP A 110 11.67 -3.40 -36.76
C ASP A 110 11.41 -2.44 -35.59
N CYS A 111 12.34 -1.52 -35.33
CA CYS A 111 12.21 -0.54 -34.25
C CYS A 111 11.03 0.43 -34.47
N GLU A 112 10.48 0.52 -35.67
CA GLU A 112 9.26 1.31 -35.95
C GLU A 112 7.97 0.63 -35.48
N ASP A 113 7.98 -0.69 -35.27
CA ASP A 113 6.79 -1.48 -34.90
C ASP A 113 6.66 -1.75 -33.40
N TRP A 114 7.58 -1.22 -32.59
CA TRP A 114 7.61 -1.42 -31.14
C TRP A 114 7.43 -0.11 -30.41
N PHE A 115 6.40 -0.07 -29.57
CA PHE A 115 6.06 1.08 -28.74
C PHE A 115 6.71 0.97 -27.36
N VAL A 116 7.12 2.11 -26.84
CA VAL A 116 7.64 2.24 -25.48
C VAL A 116 6.62 3.02 -24.67
N ASP A 117 6.08 2.40 -23.63
CA ASP A 117 5.16 3.07 -22.73
C ASP A 117 5.89 3.99 -21.73
N PRO A 118 5.18 4.82 -20.95
CA PRO A 118 5.80 5.71 -19.96
C PRO A 118 6.60 4.99 -18.86
N SER A 119 6.41 3.68 -18.69
CA SER A 119 7.14 2.82 -17.76
C SER A 119 8.29 2.04 -18.41
N ASN A 120 8.71 2.43 -19.62
CA ASN A 120 9.78 1.78 -20.38
C ASN A 120 9.49 0.31 -20.74
N ARG A 121 8.20 -0.08 -20.85
CA ARG A 121 7.80 -1.41 -21.32
C ARG A 121 7.61 -1.41 -22.83
N LEU A 122 8.15 -2.44 -23.48
CA LEU A 122 8.06 -2.66 -24.90
C LEU A 122 6.79 -3.44 -25.25
N SER A 123 6.01 -2.93 -26.20
CA SER A 123 4.84 -3.62 -26.74
C SER A 123 4.83 -3.61 -28.26
N PRO A 124 4.56 -4.74 -28.95
CA PRO A 124 4.45 -4.77 -30.40
C PRO A 124 3.18 -4.03 -30.84
N ARG A 125 3.25 -3.34 -31.97
CA ARG A 125 2.14 -2.56 -32.54
C ARG A 125 0.83 -3.34 -32.69
N GLN A 126 0.92 -4.63 -33.00
CA GLN A 126 -0.24 -5.51 -33.15
C GLN A 126 -1.03 -5.67 -31.83
N ALA A 127 -0.40 -5.48 -30.67
CA ALA A 127 -1.07 -5.50 -29.37
C ALA A 127 -1.80 -4.18 -29.07
N TRP A 128 -1.43 -3.07 -29.72
CA TRP A 128 -1.99 -1.74 -29.47
C TRP A 128 -3.19 -1.40 -30.39
N GLU A 129 -3.17 -1.86 -31.65
CA GLU A 129 -4.27 -1.61 -32.61
C GLU A 129 -5.67 -2.12 -32.21
N PRO A 130 -5.88 -3.23 -31.48
CA PRO A 130 -7.23 -3.66 -31.11
C PRO A 130 -7.96 -2.71 -30.14
N LEU A 131 -7.27 -1.76 -29.49
CA LEU A 131 -7.86 -0.85 -28.49
C LEU A 131 -8.39 0.47 -29.07
N GLN A 132 -7.99 0.88 -30.28
CA GLN A 132 -8.34 2.21 -30.81
C GLN A 132 -9.38 2.20 -31.95
N THR A 133 -9.69 1.07 -32.59
CA THR A 133 -10.54 1.06 -33.80
C THR A 133 -11.68 0.04 -33.79
N ARG A 134 -12.43 -0.10 -32.68
CA ARG A 134 -13.79 -0.63 -32.76
C ARG A 134 -14.80 0.50 -32.49
N PRO A 135 -15.30 1.20 -33.52
CA PRO A 135 -16.46 2.06 -33.37
C PRO A 135 -17.60 1.20 -32.78
N LEU A 136 -18.19 1.64 -31.67
CA LEU A 136 -19.42 1.02 -31.16
C LEU A 136 -20.49 1.12 -32.25
N GLU A 137 -20.81 -0.01 -32.86
CA GLU A 137 -22.00 -0.14 -33.70
C GLU A 137 -23.22 -0.02 -32.76
N PRO A 138 -24.12 0.95 -32.97
CA PRO A 138 -25.27 1.12 -32.09
C PRO A 138 -26.18 -0.11 -32.19
N PRO A 139 -26.76 -0.57 -31.06
CA PRO A 139 -27.65 -1.73 -31.07
C PRO A 139 -28.89 -1.45 -31.94
N PRO A 140 -29.41 -2.46 -32.66
CA PRO A 140 -30.61 -2.29 -33.45
C PRO A 140 -31.79 -1.96 -32.54
N ALA A 141 -32.51 -0.89 -32.88
CA ALA A 141 -33.68 -0.41 -32.17
C ALA A 141 -34.74 -1.52 -32.05
N ALA A 142 -34.95 -2.00 -30.82
CA ALA A 142 -36.06 -2.88 -30.49
C ALA A 142 -37.34 -2.03 -30.37
N SER A 143 -38.30 -2.36 -31.23
CA SER A 143 -39.63 -1.79 -31.27
C SER A 143 -40.35 -1.93 -29.93
N LEU A 144 -40.85 -0.80 -29.43
CA LEU A 144 -41.82 -0.71 -28.33
C LEU A 144 -43.18 -1.23 -28.80
N GLU A 145 -43.69 -2.31 -28.20
CA GLU A 145 -45.13 -2.58 -28.15
C GLU A 145 -45.69 -2.14 -26.78
N PRO A 146 -46.88 -1.51 -26.74
CA PRO A 146 -47.48 -1.01 -25.51
C PRO A 146 -48.34 -2.09 -24.84
N GLU A 147 -48.00 -2.50 -23.62
CA GLU A 147 -48.89 -3.30 -22.77
C GLU A 147 -49.88 -2.39 -22.03
N SER A 148 -51.15 -2.64 -22.33
CA SER A 148 -52.34 -2.02 -21.77
C SER A 148 -52.75 -2.61 -20.42
N GLU A 149 -53.21 -1.72 -19.56
CA GLU A 149 -53.98 -1.94 -18.34
C GLU A 149 -55.02 -3.07 -18.39
N ALA A 150 -55.06 -3.92 -17.36
CA ALA A 150 -56.30 -4.49 -16.85
C ALA A 150 -56.18 -4.92 -15.39
N ARG A 151 -57.05 -4.31 -14.58
CA ARG A 151 -57.39 -4.63 -13.19
C ARG A 151 -58.02 -6.03 -13.09
N HIS A 152 -57.78 -6.76 -12.00
CA HIS A 152 -58.85 -7.36 -11.18
C HIS A 152 -58.32 -8.00 -9.88
N GLU A 153 -58.76 -7.37 -8.78
CA GLU A 153 -59.25 -7.89 -7.50
C GLU A 153 -58.90 -9.32 -7.04
N LEU A 154 -58.31 -9.35 -5.84
CA LEU A 154 -58.43 -10.42 -4.84
C LEU A 154 -59.91 -10.64 -4.47
N ASP A 155 -60.37 -11.89 -4.37
CA ASP A 155 -60.80 -12.44 -3.07
C ASP A 155 -61.06 -13.98 -3.11
N SER A 156 -60.81 -14.60 -1.96
CA SER A 156 -61.57 -15.70 -1.34
C SER A 156 -61.42 -17.20 -1.72
N ASN A 157 -60.99 -17.94 -0.68
CA ASN A 157 -61.49 -19.25 -0.19
C ASN A 157 -61.16 -20.59 -0.91
N ALA A 158 -60.20 -21.31 -0.31
CA ALA A 158 -60.19 -22.72 0.19
C ALA A 158 -61.23 -23.78 -0.30
N PRO A 159 -61.04 -25.09 0.00
CA PRO A 159 -59.87 -25.99 -0.16
C PRO A 159 -60.24 -27.37 -0.80
N ALA A 160 -59.24 -28.27 -0.87
CA ALA A 160 -59.32 -29.76 -0.90
C ALA A 160 -59.14 -30.53 -2.25
N ARG A 161 -57.97 -31.22 -2.34
CA ARG A 161 -57.70 -32.66 -2.70
C ARG A 161 -58.33 -33.31 -3.98
N PRO A 162 -57.82 -34.48 -4.47
CA PRO A 162 -56.45 -34.89 -4.80
C PRO A 162 -56.37 -35.72 -6.14
N ALA A 163 -55.16 -36.21 -6.47
CA ALA A 163 -54.83 -37.38 -7.34
C ALA A 163 -55.12 -37.26 -8.87
N THR A 164 -54.15 -37.47 -9.77
CA THR A 164 -53.69 -38.79 -10.23
C THR A 164 -52.53 -38.59 -11.22
N LEU A 165 -51.39 -39.27 -11.04
CA LEU A 165 -50.88 -40.36 -11.90
C LEU A 165 -51.01 -40.15 -13.42
N SER A 166 -49.89 -39.95 -14.11
CA SER A 166 -49.41 -40.83 -15.20
C SER A 166 -48.05 -40.37 -15.75
N ALA A 167 -47.13 -41.31 -15.82
CA ALA A 167 -45.84 -41.22 -16.52
C ALA A 167 -45.99 -41.77 -17.97
N PRO A 168 -44.93 -42.20 -18.67
CA PRO A 168 -44.18 -41.40 -19.65
C PRO A 168 -44.19 -42.02 -21.06
N THR A 169 -43.86 -41.25 -22.11
CA THR A 169 -43.70 -41.81 -23.47
C THR A 169 -42.60 -41.12 -24.28
N SER A 170 -41.45 -41.78 -24.31
CA SER A 170 -40.54 -42.06 -25.44
C SER A 170 -40.44 -41.15 -26.68
N ALA A 171 -39.16 -40.89 -27.01
CA ALA A 171 -38.47 -41.13 -28.29
C ALA A 171 -38.72 -40.24 -29.53
N ARG A 172 -37.63 -39.61 -30.01
CA ARG A 172 -37.04 -39.73 -31.38
C ARG A 172 -35.88 -38.72 -31.49
N ARG A 173 -34.62 -39.14 -31.76
CA ARG A 173 -34.03 -39.62 -33.03
C ARG A 173 -33.88 -38.51 -34.08
N ALA A 174 -32.65 -38.07 -34.35
CA ALA A 174 -32.05 -38.04 -35.70
C ALA A 174 -30.60 -37.50 -35.68
N GLU A 175 -29.70 -38.31 -36.25
CA GLU A 175 -28.36 -37.96 -36.75
C GLU A 175 -28.45 -37.01 -37.95
N VAL A 176 -27.43 -36.17 -38.18
CA VAL A 176 -26.88 -35.91 -39.54
C VAL A 176 -25.38 -35.57 -39.44
N ALA A 177 -24.62 -36.07 -40.41
CA ALA A 177 -23.18 -36.24 -40.42
C ALA A 177 -22.41 -35.29 -41.36
N LYS A 178 -21.07 -35.37 -41.23
CA LYS A 178 -20.01 -35.23 -42.26
C LYS A 178 -19.69 -33.85 -42.86
N ARG A 179 -18.40 -33.48 -42.76
CA ARG A 179 -17.49 -33.46 -43.94
C ARG A 179 -16.01 -33.31 -43.57
N GLN A 180 -15.20 -34.22 -44.11
CA GLN A 180 -13.74 -34.20 -44.19
C GLN A 180 -13.25 -33.24 -45.27
N ARG A 181 -12.01 -32.73 -45.14
CA ARG A 181 -11.08 -32.67 -46.28
C ARG A 181 -9.61 -32.61 -45.85
N THR A 182 -8.81 -33.33 -46.62
CA THR A 182 -7.41 -33.71 -46.50
C THR A 182 -6.49 -32.80 -47.32
N GLY A 183 -5.22 -32.68 -46.92
CA GLY A 183 -4.13 -32.20 -47.78
C GLY A 183 -2.75 -32.31 -47.12
N ARG A 184 -1.89 -33.22 -47.63
CA ARG A 184 -0.43 -33.39 -47.42
C ARG A 184 0.29 -32.92 -48.72
N PRO A 185 1.64 -33.00 -48.95
CA PRO A 185 2.80 -33.41 -48.11
C PRO A 185 4.15 -32.61 -48.27
N THR A 186 5.11 -32.94 -47.36
CA THR A 186 6.59 -33.18 -47.50
C THR A 186 7.64 -32.12 -47.91
N LYS A 187 8.64 -31.96 -47.03
CA LYS A 187 10.13 -32.15 -47.14
C LYS A 187 10.74 -31.33 -45.98
N LEU A 188 11.68 -31.78 -45.13
CA LEU A 188 13.03 -32.23 -45.41
C LEU A 188 13.65 -32.78 -44.11
N ALA A 189 14.23 -33.96 -44.18
CA ALA A 189 15.04 -34.57 -43.13
C ALA A 189 16.51 -34.16 -43.34
N MET A 190 17.10 -33.44 -42.39
CA MET A 190 18.55 -33.32 -42.14
C MET A 190 18.78 -32.41 -40.92
N SER A 191 18.81 -32.95 -39.70
CA SER A 191 19.38 -32.24 -38.53
C SER A 191 19.76 -33.13 -37.34
N LEU A 192 19.44 -34.43 -37.37
CA LEU A 192 19.70 -35.37 -36.26
C LEU A 192 21.18 -35.72 -36.02
N ALA A 193 22.12 -35.26 -36.84
CA ALA A 193 23.56 -35.53 -36.68
C ALA A 193 24.31 -34.46 -35.85
N ALA A 194 23.74 -33.26 -35.65
CA ALA A 194 24.40 -32.18 -34.91
C ALA A 194 24.15 -32.24 -33.38
N GLY A 195 23.05 -32.87 -32.95
CA GLY A 195 22.68 -32.94 -31.52
C GLY A 195 23.53 -33.89 -30.68
N LEU A 196 24.16 -34.90 -31.29
CA LEU A 196 24.88 -35.95 -30.55
C LEU A 196 26.33 -35.57 -30.20
N VAL A 197 26.91 -34.60 -30.93
CA VAL A 197 28.26 -34.06 -30.64
C VAL A 197 28.21 -33.02 -29.50
N LEU A 198 27.11 -32.28 -29.37
CA LEU A 198 26.91 -31.29 -28.30
C LEU A 198 26.59 -31.92 -26.94
N ALA A 199 25.89 -33.06 -26.92
CA ALA A 199 25.58 -33.80 -25.69
C ALA A 199 26.82 -34.45 -25.03
N LEU A 200 27.83 -34.84 -25.82
CA LEU A 200 29.07 -35.43 -25.29
C LEU A 200 30.06 -34.38 -24.76
N CYS A 201 29.97 -33.12 -25.21
CA CYS A 201 30.85 -32.06 -24.72
C CYS A 201 30.41 -31.47 -23.36
N PHE A 202 29.11 -31.53 -23.02
CA PHE A 202 28.60 -31.02 -21.74
C PHE A 202 28.61 -32.04 -20.59
N GLY A 203 28.60 -33.34 -20.88
CA GLY A 203 28.64 -34.39 -19.84
C GLY A 203 30.00 -34.55 -19.12
N GLY A 204 31.10 -34.09 -19.73
CA GLY A 204 32.45 -34.24 -19.19
C GLY A 204 32.86 -33.21 -18.13
N TRP A 205 32.21 -32.05 -18.09
CA TRP A 205 32.63 -30.94 -17.22
C TRP A 205 32.07 -31.02 -15.79
N TYR A 206 30.93 -31.69 -15.60
CA TYR A 206 30.29 -31.81 -14.27
C TYR A 206 30.82 -32.97 -13.41
N GLY A 207 31.58 -33.90 -13.99
CA GLY A 207 32.09 -35.09 -13.28
C GLY A 207 33.40 -34.90 -12.52
N LEU A 208 34.07 -33.74 -12.61
CA LEU A 208 35.47 -33.59 -12.15
C LEU A 208 35.71 -32.54 -11.06
N SER A 209 34.69 -31.90 -10.48
CA SER A 209 34.89 -30.77 -9.55
C SER A 209 34.47 -30.98 -8.08
N LYS A 210 34.08 -32.19 -7.64
CA LYS A 210 33.83 -32.43 -6.20
C LYS A 210 34.34 -33.79 -5.72
N GLN A 211 35.64 -33.89 -5.50
CA GLN A 211 36.23 -34.91 -4.62
C GLN A 211 37.27 -34.30 -3.66
N ALA A 212 37.17 -34.78 -2.42
CA ALA A 212 38.14 -34.82 -1.31
C ALA A 212 38.16 -33.66 -0.28
N PRO A 213 38.52 -33.92 1.00
CA PRO A 213 38.46 -35.17 1.78
C PRO A 213 37.84 -35.00 3.20
N PRO A 214 37.61 -36.11 3.93
CA PRO A 214 37.20 -36.07 5.35
C PRO A 214 38.43 -36.14 6.27
N ASP A 215 38.48 -35.27 7.27
CA ASP A 215 39.38 -35.46 8.42
C ASP A 215 38.61 -35.86 9.67
N ARG A 216 39.08 -36.97 10.25
CA ARG A 216 38.69 -37.58 11.50
C ARG A 216 39.77 -37.31 12.56
N ASN A 217 39.34 -37.41 13.83
CA ASN A 217 40.10 -37.58 15.08
C ASN A 217 40.31 -36.30 15.90
N ALA A 218 40.27 -36.27 17.23
CA ALA A 218 39.75 -37.16 18.27
C ALA A 218 39.89 -36.41 19.62
N THR A 219 38.93 -36.60 20.53
CA THR A 219 39.01 -36.65 22.02
C THR A 219 40.07 -35.86 22.82
N THR A 220 39.60 -35.07 23.79
CA THR A 220 39.97 -35.06 25.25
C THR A 220 38.96 -34.15 26.00
N SER A 221 38.11 -34.63 26.94
CA SER A 221 38.29 -34.70 28.42
C SER A 221 38.86 -33.38 29.02
N THR A 222 38.42 -32.76 30.13
CA THR A 222 37.70 -33.19 31.35
C THR A 222 37.30 -31.95 32.20
N HIS A 223 36.28 -32.10 33.06
CA HIS A 223 36.01 -31.44 34.37
C HIS A 223 35.93 -29.91 34.58
N ALA A 224 34.76 -29.42 35.04
CA ALA A 224 34.49 -28.89 36.40
C ALA A 224 33.04 -28.34 36.48
N LYS A 225 32.11 -28.94 37.23
CA LYS A 225 31.77 -28.72 38.66
C LYS A 225 31.19 -27.34 39.00
N GLY A 226 29.88 -27.30 39.31
CA GLY A 226 29.41 -26.70 40.57
C GLY A 226 28.28 -25.65 40.52
N LEU A 227 27.28 -25.89 41.38
CA LEU A 227 26.37 -24.96 42.07
C LEU A 227 25.11 -24.54 41.28
N SER A 228 23.90 -25.05 41.51
CA SER A 228 23.10 -25.19 42.75
C SER A 228 22.63 -23.85 43.34
N GLY A 229 21.33 -23.57 43.25
CA GLY A 229 20.60 -22.64 44.13
C GLY A 229 19.50 -21.83 43.44
N PRO A 230 18.46 -21.37 44.16
CA PRO A 230 17.18 -22.09 44.12
C PRO A 230 15.94 -21.22 43.86
N ASN A 231 14.87 -21.90 43.41
CA ASN A 231 13.51 -21.92 43.97
C ASN A 231 13.05 -20.70 44.79
N THR A 232 12.10 -19.92 44.24
CA THR A 232 11.22 -19.09 45.07
C THR A 232 9.77 -19.24 44.62
N GLN A 233 9.00 -19.78 45.56
CA GLN A 233 7.56 -19.99 45.58
C GLN A 233 6.74 -18.71 45.40
N ALA A 234 5.66 -18.80 44.62
CA ALA A 234 4.42 -18.05 44.86
C ALA A 234 3.79 -18.54 46.19
N PRO A 235 2.96 -17.78 46.95
CA PRO A 235 1.54 -17.54 46.57
C PRO A 235 0.93 -16.25 47.25
N PRO A 236 -0.39 -16.11 47.53
CA PRO A 236 -1.43 -15.66 46.60
C PRO A 236 -2.34 -14.51 47.14
N ALA A 237 -3.22 -14.01 46.24
CA ALA A 237 -4.60 -13.51 46.43
C ALA A 237 -4.98 -12.54 47.58
N ARG A 238 -5.52 -11.35 47.21
CA ARG A 238 -6.75 -10.76 47.81
C ARG A 238 -7.23 -9.47 47.10
N ALA A 239 -8.40 -9.54 46.47
CA ALA A 239 -9.43 -8.48 46.51
C ALA A 239 -10.47 -8.90 47.59
N PRO A 240 -11.54 -8.15 47.98
CA PRO A 240 -12.08 -6.87 47.47
C PRO A 240 -12.51 -5.84 48.57
N SER A 241 -12.82 -4.58 48.21
CA SER A 241 -13.75 -3.65 48.94
C SER A 241 -13.78 -2.29 48.20
N VAL A 242 -14.83 -1.86 47.50
CA VAL A 242 -16.10 -1.23 47.96
C VAL A 242 -15.94 -0.19 49.07
N ALA A 243 -15.89 1.10 48.69
CA ALA A 243 -16.46 2.18 49.49
C ALA A 243 -16.76 3.41 48.63
N ALA A 244 -18.05 3.61 48.36
CA ALA A 244 -18.61 4.87 47.92
C ALA A 244 -18.44 5.94 49.02
N ARG A 245 -18.05 7.16 48.64
CA ARG A 245 -18.32 8.37 49.44
C ARG A 245 -18.88 9.48 48.54
N ARG A 246 -20.15 9.75 48.77
CA ARG A 246 -20.92 10.91 48.33
C ARG A 246 -20.71 12.09 49.29
N SER A 247 -20.70 13.30 48.70
CA SER A 247 -21.18 14.59 49.23
C SER A 247 -20.33 15.32 50.30
N PRO A 248 -20.46 16.67 50.49
CA PRO A 248 -21.53 17.55 49.99
C PRO A 248 -21.14 18.93 49.41
N ILE A 249 -22.15 19.48 48.73
CA ILE A 249 -22.45 20.89 48.43
C ILE A 249 -22.34 21.79 49.69
N PRO A 250 -21.91 23.05 49.54
CA PRO A 250 -22.78 24.12 50.03
C PRO A 250 -23.00 25.22 48.98
N ALA A 251 -24.27 25.57 48.82
CA ALA A 251 -24.74 26.80 48.21
C ALA A 251 -24.65 27.93 49.24
N ASN A 252 -24.17 29.10 48.83
CA ASN A 252 -24.71 30.40 49.25
C ASN A 252 -24.19 31.53 48.35
N SER A 253 -25.13 32.04 47.54
CA SER A 253 -25.40 33.42 47.11
C SER A 253 -24.44 34.57 47.50
N ASP A 254 -23.89 35.24 46.46
CA ASP A 254 -24.06 36.65 46.01
C ASP A 254 -23.97 37.83 47.02
N PRO A 255 -23.68 39.11 46.59
CA PRO A 255 -23.27 39.62 45.26
C PRO A 255 -22.16 40.74 45.28
N ILE A 256 -21.87 41.30 44.10
CA ILE A 256 -21.25 42.62 43.78
C ILE A 256 -19.71 42.73 43.89
N ASP A 257 -19.02 42.74 42.74
CA ASP A 257 -18.28 43.94 42.29
C ASP A 257 -17.80 43.81 40.83
N GLU A 258 -18.11 44.85 40.05
CA GLU A 258 -17.61 45.11 38.71
C GLU A 258 -16.08 45.30 38.75
N LEU A 259 -15.32 44.40 38.11
CA LEU A 259 -13.93 44.67 37.76
C LEU A 259 -13.73 44.51 36.25
N THR A 260 -13.82 45.67 35.61
CA THR A 260 -13.30 45.97 34.28
C THR A 260 -11.81 45.65 34.21
N PRO A 261 -11.30 44.91 33.21
CA PRO A 261 -9.86 44.86 32.97
C PRO A 261 -9.42 46.18 32.31
N GLN A 262 -8.89 47.10 33.11
CA GLN A 262 -8.13 48.25 32.60
C GLN A 262 -6.80 47.74 32.02
N LEU A 263 -6.73 47.67 30.69
CA LEU A 263 -5.48 47.62 29.94
C LEU A 263 -4.80 48.99 30.06
N LEU A 264 -3.84 49.06 30.98
CA LEU A 264 -2.94 50.18 31.17
C LEU A 264 -1.99 50.27 29.96
N ILE A 265 -2.42 50.99 28.92
CA ILE A 265 -1.54 51.43 27.85
C ILE A 265 -0.77 52.63 28.38
N ASN A 266 0.53 52.44 28.54
CA ASN A 266 1.51 53.43 28.98
C ASN A 266 1.82 54.40 27.81
N PRO A 267 1.45 55.70 27.85
CA PRO A 267 1.77 56.67 26.81
C PRO A 267 2.78 57.67 27.37
N ALA A 268 4.07 57.30 27.41
CA ALA A 268 5.12 58.25 27.76
C ALA A 268 6.49 57.78 27.25
N ALA A 269 6.78 58.09 25.99
CA ALA A 269 8.15 58.32 25.55
C ALA A 269 8.10 59.38 24.43
N ALA A 270 8.16 60.63 24.87
CA ALA A 270 8.56 61.76 24.04
C ALA A 270 10.01 61.50 23.59
N VAL A 271 10.21 61.40 22.27
CA VAL A 271 11.52 61.59 21.65
C VAL A 271 11.33 62.61 20.54
N GLU A 272 12.20 63.60 20.60
CA GLU A 272 12.14 64.91 20.00
C GLU A 272 12.21 64.89 18.47
N LEU A 273 11.43 65.77 17.86
CA LEU A 273 11.65 66.29 16.52
C LEU A 273 12.91 67.17 16.51
N PRO A 274 13.72 67.12 15.43
CA PRO A 274 14.32 68.32 14.89
C PRO A 274 13.65 68.65 13.55
N SER A 275 12.96 69.79 13.54
CA SER A 275 12.58 70.52 12.33
C SER A 275 13.61 71.65 12.13
N GLU A 276 13.83 72.02 10.86
CA GLU A 276 14.75 73.06 10.34
C GLU A 276 16.16 72.56 9.95
N GLY A 277 16.63 72.66 8.69
CA GLY A 277 16.04 73.30 7.53
C GLY A 277 16.76 72.98 6.20
N LEU A 278 15.92 72.95 5.17
CA LEU A 278 16.03 73.52 3.82
C LEU A 278 17.25 73.23 2.88
N VAL A 279 16.83 72.85 1.65
CA VAL A 279 17.42 73.01 0.32
C VAL A 279 18.22 71.83 -0.24
N GLY A 280 17.63 71.17 -1.25
CA GLY A 280 18.38 70.79 -2.45
C GLY A 280 18.10 69.42 -3.05
N ALA A 281 17.56 69.45 -4.27
CA ALA A 281 17.65 68.45 -5.33
C ALA A 281 16.76 67.20 -5.24
N ALA A 282 15.80 67.20 -6.16
CA ALA A 282 15.01 66.08 -6.62
C ALA A 282 15.84 64.81 -6.88
N ALA A 283 15.53 63.76 -6.14
CA ALA A 283 15.71 62.39 -6.60
C ALA A 283 14.35 61.69 -6.45
N SER A 284 13.72 61.41 -7.59
CA SER A 284 12.57 60.52 -7.66
C SER A 284 12.91 59.21 -6.94
N PRO A 285 12.10 58.73 -5.99
CA PRO A 285 12.29 57.37 -5.49
C PRO A 285 11.97 56.44 -6.65
N ASP A 286 12.98 55.67 -7.04
CA ASP A 286 12.86 54.59 -8.02
C ASP A 286 11.91 53.53 -7.44
N LEU A 287 10.63 53.64 -7.79
CA LEU A 287 9.59 52.66 -7.52
C LEU A 287 9.87 51.44 -8.41
N SER A 288 10.86 50.66 -7.98
CA SER A 288 11.09 49.31 -8.46
C SER A 288 9.79 48.52 -8.26
N ARG A 289 9.14 48.27 -9.39
CA ARG A 289 7.96 47.43 -9.60
C ARG A 289 7.98 46.24 -8.64
N PRO A 290 7.03 46.11 -7.69
CA PRO A 290 6.97 44.91 -6.86
C PRO A 290 6.78 43.71 -7.78
N ALA A 291 7.60 42.67 -7.58
CA ALA A 291 7.40 41.39 -8.23
C ALA A 291 5.94 40.97 -8.02
N ALA A 292 5.27 40.53 -9.08
CA ALA A 292 3.89 40.08 -9.00
C ALA A 292 3.84 38.94 -7.96
N PHE A 293 3.31 39.23 -6.78
CA PHE A 293 3.10 38.25 -5.74
C PHE A 293 2.14 37.19 -6.30
N SER A 294 2.65 35.99 -6.55
CA SER A 294 1.80 34.89 -7.01
C SER A 294 0.98 34.39 -5.82
N ALA A 295 -0.32 34.65 -5.89
CA ALA A 295 -1.36 34.16 -4.98
C ALA A 295 -1.17 32.69 -4.55
N SER A 296 -0.70 31.85 -5.47
CA SER A 296 -0.54 30.41 -5.25
C SER A 296 0.69 30.06 -4.39
N GLU A 297 1.75 30.89 -4.36
CA GLU A 297 2.96 30.58 -3.58
C GLU A 297 2.77 30.80 -2.08
N ILE A 298 1.99 31.81 -1.68
CA ILE A 298 1.72 32.09 -0.26
C ILE A 298 0.87 30.95 0.34
N GLY A 299 -0.15 30.47 -0.38
CA GLY A 299 -0.97 29.34 0.07
C GLY A 299 -0.16 28.04 0.22
N LEU A 300 0.74 27.76 -0.73
CA LEU A 300 1.53 26.52 -0.75
C LEU A 300 2.67 26.49 0.29
N ALA A 301 3.29 27.62 0.59
CA ALA A 301 4.39 27.70 1.56
C ALA A 301 3.91 27.58 3.03
N LEU A 302 2.68 27.99 3.31
CA LEU A 302 2.10 27.95 4.66
C LEU A 302 1.74 26.54 5.15
N ILE A 303 1.53 25.58 4.23
CA ILE A 303 1.08 24.21 4.59
C ILE A 303 2.26 23.22 4.65
N ASN A 304 3.49 23.69 4.37
CA ASN A 304 4.69 22.87 4.46
C ASN A 304 5.48 23.25 5.72
N PRO A 305 4.99 22.94 6.95
CA PRO A 305 5.82 23.13 8.13
C PRO A 305 7.02 22.20 7.97
N SER A 306 8.21 22.78 8.11
CA SER A 306 9.54 22.16 8.21
C SER A 306 9.55 20.64 8.08
N PRO A 307 10.33 20.05 7.15
CA PRO A 307 10.38 18.61 7.01
C PRO A 307 10.67 18.01 8.38
N GLU A 308 9.66 17.38 9.01
CA GLU A 308 9.94 16.32 9.96
C GLU A 308 10.91 15.37 9.23
N PRO A 309 11.83 14.69 9.92
CA PRO A 309 12.63 13.64 9.32
C PRO A 309 11.72 12.47 8.94
N SER A 310 10.81 12.72 8.00
CA SER A 310 10.22 11.77 7.11
C SER A 310 11.42 11.08 6.50
N SER A 311 11.60 9.82 6.92
CA SER A 311 12.40 8.83 6.22
C SER A 311 12.35 9.19 4.75
N ALA A 312 13.48 9.67 4.23
CA ALA A 312 13.58 10.26 2.90
C ALA A 312 12.79 9.41 1.93
N ALA A 313 12.10 10.04 0.97
CA ALA A 313 11.44 9.36 -0.13
C ALA A 313 12.44 8.38 -0.78
N GLU A 314 12.47 7.15 -0.26
CA GLU A 314 13.38 6.14 -0.73
C GLU A 314 12.91 5.80 -2.14
N PRO A 315 13.78 5.97 -3.16
CA PRO A 315 13.49 5.38 -4.45
C PRO A 315 13.27 3.89 -4.20
N MET A 316 12.08 3.42 -4.59
CA MET A 316 11.70 2.04 -4.41
C MET A 316 12.80 1.12 -4.98
N PRO A 317 13.36 0.20 -4.17
CA PRO A 317 14.11 -0.90 -4.75
C PRO A 317 13.10 -1.79 -5.48
N ASP A 318 13.07 -1.66 -6.81
CA ASP A 318 12.65 -2.74 -7.71
C ASP A 318 13.82 -3.72 -7.76
N ASP A 319 13.84 -4.72 -6.88
CA ASP A 319 14.53 -5.98 -7.17
C ASP A 319 14.24 -7.07 -6.12
N ALA A 320 13.95 -8.25 -6.65
CA ALA A 320 13.90 -9.59 -6.08
C ALA A 320 12.77 -9.93 -5.07
N ASP A 321 11.95 -10.90 -5.48
CA ASP A 321 11.07 -11.75 -4.68
C ASP A 321 11.85 -12.51 -3.58
N ASP A 322 12.36 -11.81 -2.58
CA ASP A 322 12.83 -12.45 -1.35
C ASP A 322 11.66 -12.46 -0.34
N PRO A 323 10.97 -13.61 -0.14
CA PRO A 323 9.86 -13.73 0.80
C PRO A 323 10.32 -13.63 2.28
N THR A 324 11.59 -13.35 2.56
CA THR A 324 12.11 -13.24 3.93
C THR A 324 12.29 -11.81 4.45
N VAL A 325 12.09 -10.77 3.62
CA VAL A 325 12.20 -9.35 4.03
C VAL A 325 10.88 -8.81 4.63
N ASP A 326 10.28 -9.57 5.54
CA ASP A 326 9.13 -9.10 6.34
C ASP A 326 9.56 -8.47 7.68
N SER A 327 10.85 -8.43 8.01
CA SER A 327 11.36 -8.13 9.37
C SER A 327 11.66 -6.66 9.72
N ASP A 328 11.79 -5.73 8.77
CA ASP A 328 12.30 -4.37 9.09
C ASP A 328 11.21 -3.28 9.22
N TRP A 329 9.94 -3.67 9.36
CA TRP A 329 8.86 -2.69 9.53
C TRP A 329 8.72 -2.32 11.03
N PRO A 330 8.73 -1.01 11.39
CA PRO A 330 8.56 -0.58 12.78
C PRO A 330 7.25 -1.11 13.35
N ALA A 331 7.21 -1.34 14.68
CA ALA A 331 6.08 -1.96 15.38
C ALA A 331 4.73 -1.31 15.00
N ASP A 332 4.04 -1.96 14.07
CA ASP A 332 2.76 -1.52 13.52
C ASP A 332 1.66 -1.58 14.61
N GLN A 333 0.54 -0.89 14.39
CA GLN A 333 -0.69 -1.14 15.15
C GLN A 333 -1.21 -2.53 14.79
N GLN A 334 -0.67 -3.56 15.43
CA GLN A 334 -1.16 -4.91 15.31
C GLN A 334 -2.56 -4.98 15.93
N ARG A 335 -3.55 -5.27 15.09
CA ARG A 335 -4.93 -5.47 15.56
C ARG A 335 -5.20 -6.95 15.75
N GLU A 336 -5.87 -7.27 16.85
CA GLU A 336 -6.34 -8.61 17.11
C GLU A 336 -7.58 -8.88 16.25
N ALA A 337 -7.53 -9.93 15.42
CA ALA A 337 -8.70 -10.46 14.75
C ALA A 337 -9.27 -11.61 15.59
N ARG A 338 -10.60 -11.66 15.71
CA ARG A 338 -11.30 -12.71 16.47
C ARG A 338 -11.77 -13.80 15.53
N SER A 339 -11.67 -15.06 15.94
CA SER A 339 -12.26 -16.17 15.18
C SER A 339 -13.78 -16.13 15.25
N ALA A 340 -14.45 -16.20 14.10
CA ALA A 340 -15.87 -15.95 13.98
C ALA A 340 -16.77 -17.20 13.93
N ASN A 341 -16.23 -18.35 13.51
CA ASN A 341 -17.00 -19.58 13.29
C ASN A 341 -16.22 -20.82 13.77
N PRO A 342 -16.30 -21.17 15.07
CA PRO A 342 -15.61 -22.33 15.60
C PRO A 342 -16.24 -23.68 15.15
N GLU A 343 -17.48 -23.68 14.67
CA GLU A 343 -18.18 -24.94 14.34
C GLU A 343 -17.74 -25.57 13.01
N ILE A 344 -17.34 -24.76 12.02
CA ILE A 344 -16.97 -25.21 10.66
C ILE A 344 -15.45 -25.11 10.43
N ALA A 345 -14.78 -24.26 11.19
CA ALA A 345 -13.36 -24.01 11.04
C ALA A 345 -12.61 -24.26 12.34
N VAL A 346 -11.49 -24.98 12.22
CA VAL A 346 -10.62 -25.33 13.34
C VAL A 346 -9.24 -24.73 13.07
N THR A 347 -8.68 -24.08 14.08
CA THR A 347 -7.32 -23.51 13.97
C THR A 347 -6.33 -24.56 14.41
N LEU A 348 -5.49 -25.03 13.47
CA LEU A 348 -4.42 -25.94 13.80
C LEU A 348 -3.38 -25.24 14.70
N PRO A 349 -2.79 -25.95 15.69
CA PRO A 349 -1.62 -25.43 16.39
C PRO A 349 -0.48 -25.21 15.37
N PRO A 350 0.45 -24.27 15.62
CA PRO A 350 1.62 -24.13 14.76
C PRO A 350 2.45 -25.42 14.75
N PRO A 351 3.21 -25.69 13.68
CA PRO A 351 4.15 -26.80 13.66
C PRO A 351 5.10 -26.72 14.88
N PRO A 352 5.47 -27.85 15.49
CA PRO A 352 6.36 -27.84 16.64
C PRO A 352 7.72 -27.24 16.26
N ALA A 353 8.44 -26.73 17.26
CA ALA A 353 9.84 -26.39 17.06
C ALA A 353 10.67 -27.66 16.83
N ILE A 354 11.77 -27.55 16.06
CA ILE A 354 12.66 -28.67 15.75
C ILE A 354 13.10 -29.37 17.06
N GLY A 355 12.93 -30.69 17.14
CA GLY A 355 13.29 -31.52 18.29
C GLY A 355 12.27 -31.52 19.44
N ARG A 356 11.03 -31.05 19.21
CA ARG A 356 9.91 -31.22 20.14
C ARG A 356 8.81 -32.05 19.50
N ASP A 357 8.31 -33.03 20.24
CA ASP A 357 7.11 -33.78 19.86
C ASP A 357 5.89 -32.86 19.95
N ALA A 358 5.00 -32.96 18.95
CA ALA A 358 3.73 -32.24 18.98
C ALA A 358 2.71 -33.03 19.81
N GLU A 359 1.97 -32.31 20.67
CA GLU A 359 0.83 -32.90 21.36
C GLU A 359 -0.33 -33.12 20.38
N PRO A 360 -1.07 -34.25 20.50
CA PRO A 360 -2.24 -34.50 19.68
C PRO A 360 -3.34 -33.46 19.97
N PHE A 361 -3.97 -32.98 18.91
CA PHE A 361 -5.02 -31.96 18.95
C PHE A 361 -6.33 -32.52 18.39
N THR A 362 -7.42 -32.44 19.14
CA THR A 362 -8.73 -32.94 18.72
C THR A 362 -9.39 -31.99 17.73
N LEU A 363 -9.63 -32.45 16.49
CA LEU A 363 -10.30 -31.67 15.44
C LEU A 363 -11.82 -31.68 15.61
N ILE A 364 -12.40 -32.85 15.82
CA ILE A 364 -13.85 -33.08 15.95
C ILE A 364 -14.13 -34.17 16.97
N LEU A 365 -15.29 -34.10 17.63
CA LEU A 365 -15.70 -35.03 18.70
C LEU A 365 -16.50 -36.25 18.17
N TRP A 366 -16.20 -36.71 16.95
CA TRP A 366 -16.80 -37.91 16.38
C TRP A 366 -15.82 -38.60 15.41
N SER A 367 -16.00 -39.91 15.20
CA SER A 367 -15.10 -40.74 14.36
C SER A 367 -15.56 -40.76 12.89
N PRO A 368 -14.86 -40.12 11.94
CA PRO A 368 -15.16 -40.24 10.51
C PRO A 368 -14.85 -41.65 10.00
N GLN A 369 -15.62 -42.10 9.00
CA GLN A 369 -15.33 -43.35 8.27
C GLN A 369 -14.29 -43.13 7.18
N GLN A 370 -14.32 -41.96 6.53
CA GLN A 370 -13.39 -41.58 5.49
C GLN A 370 -12.97 -40.14 5.69
N VAL A 371 -11.69 -39.87 5.49
CA VAL A 371 -11.11 -38.53 5.48
C VAL A 371 -10.45 -38.34 4.12
N THR A 372 -10.80 -37.28 3.43
CA THR A 372 -10.03 -36.79 2.30
C THR A 372 -9.52 -35.39 2.62
N TRP A 373 -8.33 -35.06 2.13
CA TRP A 373 -7.77 -33.73 2.25
C TRP A 373 -7.77 -33.07 0.88
N GLU A 374 -8.25 -31.83 0.84
CA GLU A 374 -8.35 -31.05 -0.38
C GLU A 374 -7.64 -29.71 -0.20
N TYR A 375 -7.09 -29.25 -1.31
CA TYR A 375 -6.48 -27.95 -1.48
C TYR A 375 -7.08 -27.30 -2.72
N PRO A 376 -7.32 -25.98 -2.75
CA PRO A 376 -8.00 -25.36 -3.89
C PRO A 376 -7.16 -25.36 -5.18
N VAL A 377 -5.86 -25.60 -5.06
CA VAL A 377 -4.92 -25.72 -6.19
C VAL A 377 -4.18 -27.05 -6.10
N ALA A 378 -3.61 -27.52 -7.20
CA ALA A 378 -2.73 -28.69 -7.17
C ALA A 378 -1.54 -28.45 -6.22
N THR A 379 -1.36 -29.35 -5.25
CA THR A 379 -0.31 -29.28 -4.23
C THR A 379 0.37 -30.64 -4.10
N PRO A 380 1.68 -30.68 -3.78
CA PRO A 380 2.41 -31.92 -3.57
C PRO A 380 2.10 -32.60 -2.22
N ILE A 381 1.23 -32.02 -1.39
CA ILE A 381 0.78 -32.66 -0.15
C ILE A 381 -0.32 -33.66 -0.49
N GLN A 382 -0.22 -34.88 0.01
CA GLN A 382 -1.26 -35.90 -0.12
C GLN A 382 -1.61 -36.53 1.22
N LEU A 383 -2.88 -36.91 1.35
CA LEU A 383 -3.36 -37.71 2.47
C LEU A 383 -3.33 -39.19 2.08
N LEU A 384 -2.50 -39.97 2.76
CA LEU A 384 -2.38 -41.41 2.57
C LEU A 384 -3.03 -42.14 3.75
N ALA A 385 -3.89 -43.12 3.48
CA ALA A 385 -4.38 -44.03 4.51
C ALA A 385 -3.22 -44.93 4.97
N SER A 386 -2.97 -44.97 6.27
CA SER A 386 -1.95 -45.83 6.87
C SER A 386 -2.58 -47.10 7.43
N ASP A 387 -3.69 -46.96 8.16
CA ASP A 387 -4.54 -48.05 8.66
C ASP A 387 -6.04 -47.70 8.47
N ASP A 388 -6.96 -48.58 8.87
CA ASP A 388 -8.41 -48.36 8.76
C ASP A 388 -8.92 -47.09 9.46
N ARG A 389 -8.19 -46.60 10.46
CA ARG A 389 -8.54 -45.40 11.25
C ARG A 389 -7.39 -44.41 11.37
N SER A 390 -6.35 -44.53 10.54
CA SER A 390 -5.19 -43.64 10.59
C SER A 390 -4.80 -43.15 9.20
N TRP A 391 -4.51 -41.86 9.09
CA TRP A 391 -4.08 -41.21 7.86
C TRP A 391 -2.83 -40.39 8.10
N ARG A 392 -2.03 -40.20 7.06
CA ARG A 392 -0.80 -39.42 7.10
C ARG A 392 -0.82 -38.40 5.98
N LEU A 393 -0.59 -37.14 6.33
CA LEU A 393 -0.30 -36.08 5.37
C LEU A 393 1.18 -36.16 5.04
N VAL A 394 1.51 -36.37 3.77
CA VAL A 394 2.89 -36.55 3.29
C VAL A 394 3.18 -35.52 2.21
N ASP A 395 4.33 -34.86 2.31
CA ASP A 395 4.88 -34.06 1.24
C ASP A 395 5.52 -34.98 0.19
N GLN A 396 4.88 -35.17 -0.96
CA GLN A 396 5.32 -36.12 -1.98
C GLN A 396 6.68 -35.80 -2.57
N THR A 397 7.07 -34.53 -2.64
CA THR A 397 8.35 -34.15 -3.25
C THR A 397 9.52 -34.60 -2.39
N ASN A 398 9.38 -34.46 -1.07
CA ASN A 398 10.44 -34.81 -0.12
C ASN A 398 10.23 -36.20 0.50
N GLN A 399 9.06 -36.81 0.29
CA GLN A 399 8.59 -38.03 0.96
C GLN A 399 8.67 -37.93 2.49
N VAL A 400 8.30 -36.76 3.01
CA VAL A 400 8.36 -36.45 4.44
C VAL A 400 6.95 -36.39 5.00
N ASP A 401 6.71 -37.10 6.10
CA ASP A 401 5.46 -37.01 6.84
C ASP A 401 5.34 -35.60 7.46
N LEU A 402 4.19 -34.95 7.24
CA LEU A 402 3.88 -33.63 7.77
C LEU A 402 3.00 -33.74 9.01
N ALA A 403 1.97 -34.58 8.97
CA ALA A 403 1.06 -34.78 10.09
C ALA A 403 0.40 -36.14 10.02
N THR A 404 -0.10 -36.61 11.16
CA THR A 404 -0.88 -37.83 11.27
C THR A 404 -2.28 -37.48 11.78
N LEU A 405 -3.28 -38.18 11.24
CA LEU A 405 -4.65 -38.15 11.73
C LEU A 405 -5.00 -39.53 12.25
N SER A 406 -5.59 -39.62 13.44
CA SER A 406 -6.05 -40.88 14.00
C SER A 406 -7.48 -40.73 14.50
N SER A 407 -8.37 -41.59 14.01
CA SER A 407 -9.75 -41.67 14.48
C SER A 407 -9.82 -42.54 15.72
N THR A 408 -10.24 -41.91 16.82
CA THR A 408 -10.51 -42.55 18.10
C THR A 408 -12.02 -42.56 18.36
N ASP A 409 -12.46 -43.31 19.36
CA ASP A 409 -13.88 -43.31 19.74
C ASP A 409 -14.33 -41.92 20.26
N ASP A 410 -13.39 -41.10 20.73
CA ASP A 410 -13.61 -39.74 21.22
C ASP A 410 -13.55 -38.67 20.11
N GLY A 411 -13.10 -39.03 18.89
CA GLY A 411 -12.98 -38.07 17.80
C GLY A 411 -11.80 -38.27 16.85
N LEU A 412 -11.63 -37.32 15.94
CA LEU A 412 -10.48 -37.24 15.03
C LEU A 412 -9.37 -36.43 15.68
N LEU A 413 -8.24 -37.07 15.98
CA LEU A 413 -7.04 -36.42 16.50
C LEU A 413 -6.09 -36.08 15.36
N PHE A 414 -5.49 -34.91 15.42
CA PHE A 414 -4.46 -34.41 14.52
C PHE A 414 -3.16 -34.22 15.29
N THR A 415 -2.06 -34.76 14.77
CA THR A 415 -0.73 -34.61 15.39
C THR A 415 0.27 -34.20 14.31
N TRP A 416 1.02 -33.12 14.54
CA TRP A 416 2.12 -32.77 13.64
C TRP A 416 3.24 -33.81 13.74
N ALA A 417 3.84 -34.17 12.61
CA ALA A 417 5.08 -34.94 12.61
C ALA A 417 6.25 -34.03 13.00
N GLU A 418 7.27 -34.58 13.67
CA GLU A 418 8.48 -33.83 14.06
C GLU A 418 9.15 -33.17 12.83
N THR A 419 9.12 -33.85 11.69
CA THR A 419 9.68 -33.38 10.42
C THR A 419 8.94 -32.19 9.81
N ALA A 420 7.74 -31.85 10.29
CA ALA A 420 7.00 -30.67 9.83
C ALA A 420 7.69 -29.36 10.19
N ALA A 421 8.42 -29.32 11.31
CA ALA A 421 9.11 -28.13 11.81
C ALA A 421 10.08 -27.52 10.80
N GLY A 422 10.73 -28.36 9.99
CA GLY A 422 11.70 -27.94 8.97
C GLY A 422 11.14 -27.87 7.55
N ASN A 423 9.87 -28.24 7.34
CA ASN A 423 9.29 -28.28 6.00
C ASN A 423 8.45 -27.01 5.74
N PRO A 424 8.82 -26.15 4.76
CA PRO A 424 8.06 -24.93 4.46
C PRO A 424 6.62 -25.19 4.01
N ARG A 425 6.31 -26.40 3.54
CA ARG A 425 4.96 -26.81 3.13
C ARG A 425 4.06 -27.20 4.30
N ALA A 426 4.61 -27.41 5.50
CA ALA A 426 3.79 -27.67 6.68
C ALA A 426 2.77 -26.54 6.94
N ALA A 427 3.17 -25.28 6.71
CA ALA A 427 2.28 -24.13 6.82
C ALA A 427 1.11 -24.14 5.81
N GLN A 428 1.24 -24.85 4.69
CA GLN A 428 0.18 -24.98 3.69
C GLN A 428 -0.92 -25.94 4.13
N VAL A 429 -0.64 -26.89 5.04
CA VAL A 429 -1.66 -27.83 5.55
C VAL A 429 -2.83 -27.08 6.16
N ALA A 430 -2.55 -26.01 6.92
CA ALA A 430 -3.57 -25.15 7.53
C ALA A 430 -4.42 -24.38 6.49
N ALA A 431 -3.97 -24.26 5.24
CA ALA A 431 -4.74 -23.64 4.16
C ALA A 431 -5.67 -24.64 3.43
N GLY A 432 -5.56 -25.93 3.74
CA GLY A 432 -6.43 -26.97 3.18
C GLY A 432 -7.75 -27.14 3.94
N ARG A 433 -8.53 -28.13 3.51
CA ARG A 433 -9.74 -28.60 4.21
C ARG A 433 -9.76 -30.12 4.26
N PHE A 434 -10.40 -30.67 5.28
CA PHE A 434 -10.77 -32.08 5.28
C PHE A 434 -12.23 -32.24 4.86
N ARG A 435 -12.51 -33.15 3.93
CA ARG A 435 -13.87 -33.66 3.73
C ARG A 435 -14.01 -34.94 4.52
N LEU A 436 -14.96 -34.95 5.43
CA LEU A 436 -15.17 -36.01 6.39
C LEU A 436 -16.48 -36.72 6.03
N THR A 437 -16.41 -38.04 5.81
CA THR A 437 -17.60 -38.86 5.58
C THR A 437 -18.02 -39.50 6.89
N ARG A 438 -19.24 -39.19 7.33
CA ARG A 438 -19.88 -39.80 8.49
C ARG A 438 -20.35 -41.22 8.20
N ALA A 439 -20.68 -41.95 9.27
CA ALA A 439 -21.20 -43.32 9.17
C ALA A 439 -22.57 -43.42 8.47
N ASP A 440 -23.33 -42.32 8.43
CA ASP A 440 -24.58 -42.21 7.68
C ASP A 440 -24.38 -41.81 6.21
N GLY A 441 -23.13 -41.63 5.77
CA GLY A 441 -22.77 -41.19 4.43
C GLY A 441 -22.86 -39.68 4.20
N ARG A 442 -23.16 -38.86 5.23
CA ARG A 442 -23.11 -37.40 5.09
C ARG A 442 -21.66 -36.92 4.98
N LEU A 443 -21.47 -35.91 4.13
CA LEU A 443 -20.19 -35.24 3.94
C LEU A 443 -20.19 -33.94 4.74
N ASP A 444 -19.20 -33.78 5.61
CA ASP A 444 -18.95 -32.58 6.38
C ASP A 444 -17.59 -31.99 5.96
N ASP A 445 -17.56 -30.70 5.62
CA ASP A 445 -16.33 -29.98 5.28
C ASP A 445 -15.77 -29.31 6.53
N LEU A 446 -14.55 -29.68 6.91
CA LEU A 446 -13.80 -29.08 8.01
C LEU A 446 -12.69 -28.18 7.46
N LEU A 447 -12.86 -26.87 7.63
CA LEU A 447 -11.86 -25.89 7.23
C LEU A 447 -10.74 -25.81 8.27
N LEU A 448 -9.49 -25.83 7.83
CA LEU A 448 -8.31 -25.79 8.72
C LEU A 448 -7.80 -24.38 9.01
N ARG A 449 -8.46 -23.38 8.41
CA ARG A 449 -8.20 -21.96 8.62
C ARG A 449 -9.47 -21.29 9.17
N PRO A 450 -9.39 -20.60 10.32
CA PRO A 450 -10.53 -19.86 10.85
C PRO A 450 -10.87 -18.67 9.97
N LEU A 451 -12.16 -18.30 9.97
CA LEU A 451 -12.60 -16.99 9.53
C LEU A 451 -12.21 -15.95 10.58
N LEU A 452 -11.37 -15.01 10.20
CA LEU A 452 -10.95 -13.90 11.03
C LEU A 452 -11.91 -12.71 10.86
N ARG A 453 -12.43 -12.20 11.96
CA ARG A 453 -13.24 -10.97 12.01
C ARG A 453 -12.52 -9.86 12.74
N SER A 454 -12.55 -8.66 12.17
CA SER A 454 -12.09 -7.43 12.82
C SER A 454 -13.15 -6.35 12.70
N ASP A 455 -13.11 -5.33 13.56
CA ASP A 455 -14.02 -4.19 13.43
C ASP A 455 -13.69 -3.38 12.16
N PRO A 456 -14.70 -2.76 11.51
CA PRO A 456 -14.46 -1.87 10.37
C PRO A 456 -13.40 -0.81 10.69
N LEU A 457 -12.48 -0.60 9.75
CA LEU A 457 -11.39 0.33 9.96
C LEU A 457 -11.88 1.77 9.72
N ARG A 458 -11.59 2.67 10.64
CA ARG A 458 -11.83 4.11 10.46
C ARG A 458 -10.56 4.76 9.94
N PHE A 459 -10.72 5.77 9.10
CA PHE A 459 -9.59 6.59 8.67
C PHE A 459 -9.15 7.48 9.83
N ASP A 460 -7.83 7.46 10.09
CA ASP A 460 -7.21 8.20 11.18
C ASP A 460 -6.15 9.13 10.58
N PHE A 461 -6.35 10.43 10.75
CA PHE A 461 -5.49 11.49 10.21
C PHE A 461 -4.48 12.01 11.23
N THR A 462 -4.31 11.35 12.37
CA THR A 462 -3.27 11.70 13.36
C THR A 462 -1.88 11.72 12.74
N GLN A 463 -1.62 10.84 11.77
CA GLN A 463 -0.38 10.75 11.01
C GLN A 463 -0.68 10.78 9.50
N ALA A 464 0.21 11.37 8.72
CA ALA A 464 0.09 11.37 7.26
C ALA A 464 0.34 10.00 6.62
N ASP A 465 1.04 9.11 7.35
CA ASP A 465 1.30 7.73 6.96
C ASP A 465 0.94 6.82 8.14
N SER A 466 -0.14 6.05 8.00
CA SER A 466 -0.62 5.14 9.03
C SER A 466 -0.58 3.69 8.54
N ARG A 467 -0.40 2.74 9.47
CA ARG A 467 -0.25 1.31 9.16
C ARG A 467 -1.07 0.47 10.10
N VAL A 468 -1.71 -0.53 9.53
CA VAL A 468 -2.53 -1.51 10.26
C VAL A 468 -2.16 -2.89 9.77
N SER A 469 -2.05 -3.86 10.68
CA SER A 469 -1.79 -5.24 10.30
C SER A 469 -2.58 -6.26 11.12
N TRP A 470 -2.91 -7.37 10.46
CA TRP A 470 -3.60 -8.52 11.03
C TRP A 470 -2.81 -9.79 10.74
N GLN A 471 -2.64 -10.64 11.75
CA GLN A 471 -2.04 -11.95 11.54
C GLN A 471 -3.05 -12.86 10.83
N LEU A 472 -2.68 -13.38 9.67
CA LEU A 472 -3.41 -14.45 9.00
C LEU A 472 -2.78 -15.76 9.49
N HIS A 473 -3.56 -16.74 9.92
CA HIS A 473 -3.02 -18.03 10.42
C HIS A 473 -2.43 -18.89 9.27
N GLY A 474 -1.46 -18.33 8.54
CA GLY A 474 -0.86 -18.84 7.30
C GLY A 474 -1.13 -17.92 6.10
N PRO A 475 -0.29 -18.00 5.05
CA PRO A 475 -0.45 -17.19 3.85
C PRO A 475 -1.72 -17.58 3.07
N PRO A 476 -2.42 -16.64 2.40
CA PRO A 476 -3.51 -16.99 1.50
C PRO A 476 -2.97 -17.80 0.31
N ILE A 477 -3.86 -18.51 -0.37
CA ILE A 477 -3.49 -19.29 -1.54
C ILE A 477 -3.49 -18.35 -2.73
N PHE A 478 -2.30 -18.04 -3.23
CA PHE A 478 -2.07 -16.90 -4.12
C PHE A 478 -2.56 -17.07 -5.56
N ASP A 479 -2.91 -18.27 -5.98
CA ASP A 479 -3.48 -18.49 -7.32
C ASP A 479 -4.99 -18.19 -7.38
N SER A 480 -5.65 -18.02 -6.22
CA SER A 480 -7.08 -17.72 -6.14
C SER A 480 -7.52 -16.75 -5.01
N PRO A 481 -6.67 -15.84 -4.50
CA PRO A 481 -7.10 -14.92 -3.47
C PRO A 481 -7.92 -13.82 -4.13
N ILE A 482 -8.97 -13.39 -3.46
CA ILE A 482 -9.74 -12.24 -3.90
C ILE A 482 -9.85 -11.29 -2.73
N CYS A 483 -9.22 -10.14 -2.89
CA CYS A 483 -9.28 -9.02 -1.95
C CYS A 483 -10.36 -8.06 -2.43
N ALA A 484 -11.34 -7.76 -1.58
CA ALA A 484 -12.29 -6.69 -1.82
C ALA A 484 -12.12 -5.62 -0.74
N ILE A 485 -12.04 -4.37 -1.18
CA ILE A 485 -11.89 -3.20 -0.34
C ILE A 485 -13.07 -2.29 -0.68
N GLU A 486 -13.97 -2.14 0.27
CA GLU A 486 -15.18 -1.35 0.14
C GLU A 486 -15.12 -0.18 1.12
N VAL A 487 -15.61 0.98 0.70
CA VAL A 487 -15.57 2.20 1.51
C VAL A 487 -17.00 2.66 1.69
N GLU A 488 -17.43 2.71 2.93
CA GLU A 488 -18.68 3.33 3.33
C GLU A 488 -18.38 4.75 3.79
N SER A 489 -18.94 5.73 3.11
CA SER A 489 -18.78 7.14 3.47
C SER A 489 -20.14 7.77 3.77
N PRO A 490 -20.19 8.79 4.65
CA PRO A 490 -21.42 9.52 4.90
C PRO A 490 -21.86 10.30 3.66
N ASP A 491 -23.16 10.61 3.55
CA ASP A 491 -23.76 11.33 2.41
C ASP A 491 -23.16 12.73 2.16
N SER A 492 -22.50 13.30 3.16
CA SER A 492 -21.79 14.59 3.05
C SER A 492 -20.49 14.51 2.24
N VAL A 493 -19.97 13.30 2.01
CA VAL A 493 -18.68 13.05 1.37
C VAL A 493 -18.86 12.18 0.14
N VAL A 494 -18.49 12.71 -1.01
CA VAL A 494 -18.41 11.95 -2.26
C VAL A 494 -17.09 11.21 -2.29
N THR A 495 -17.16 9.89 -2.51
CA THR A 495 -16.01 9.00 -2.55
C THR A 495 -15.81 8.48 -3.96
N GLU A 496 -14.59 8.62 -4.48
CA GLU A 496 -14.24 8.20 -5.84
C GLU A 496 -12.95 7.38 -5.82
N TRP A 497 -12.97 6.23 -6.49
CA TRP A 497 -11.76 5.45 -6.76
C TRP A 497 -11.05 6.02 -7.99
N ILE A 498 -9.94 6.73 -7.77
CA ILE A 498 -9.04 7.16 -8.85
C ILE A 498 -8.31 5.94 -9.44
N GLN A 499 -7.97 4.99 -8.57
CA GLN A 499 -7.44 3.70 -8.97
C GLN A 499 -8.06 2.62 -8.09
N GLN A 500 -8.84 1.73 -8.70
CA GLN A 500 -9.49 0.63 -8.01
C GLN A 500 -8.48 -0.41 -7.54
N PRO A 501 -8.75 -1.13 -6.44
CA PRO A 501 -7.94 -2.26 -6.03
C PRO A 501 -8.00 -3.35 -7.10
N ASP A 502 -6.84 -3.74 -7.62
CA ASP A 502 -6.73 -4.86 -8.55
C ASP A 502 -6.91 -6.19 -7.77
N PRO A 503 -7.99 -6.95 -8.04
CA PRO A 503 -8.24 -8.20 -7.34
C PRO A 503 -7.20 -9.29 -7.66
N GLU A 504 -6.42 -9.17 -8.73
CA GLU A 504 -5.37 -10.12 -9.11
C GLU A 504 -4.06 -9.87 -8.33
N GLN A 505 -3.78 -8.62 -7.96
CA GLN A 505 -2.55 -8.22 -7.26
C GLN A 505 -2.67 -8.29 -5.73
N VAL A 506 -3.16 -9.42 -5.19
CA VAL A 506 -3.41 -9.54 -3.74
C VAL A 506 -2.13 -9.52 -2.91
N ARG A 507 -1.01 -10.03 -3.43
CA ARG A 507 0.28 -10.04 -2.70
C ARG A 507 0.76 -8.64 -2.37
N ARG A 508 0.67 -7.74 -3.34
CA ARG A 508 1.15 -6.37 -3.27
C ARG A 508 0.31 -5.52 -4.21
N GLY A 509 -0.81 -5.05 -3.69
CA GLY A 509 -1.73 -4.17 -4.42
C GLY A 509 -1.57 -2.73 -3.95
N PHE A 510 -1.95 -1.79 -4.80
CA PHE A 510 -2.21 -0.44 -4.36
C PHE A 510 -3.46 0.11 -5.01
N SER A 511 -4.14 1.00 -4.30
CA SER A 511 -5.32 1.69 -4.77
C SER A 511 -5.28 3.14 -4.31
N ILE A 512 -6.01 3.99 -5.03
CA ILE A 512 -6.05 5.43 -4.76
C ILE A 512 -7.52 5.84 -4.63
N LEU A 513 -7.85 6.32 -3.45
CA LEU A 513 -9.17 6.79 -3.07
C LEU A 513 -9.14 8.31 -2.94
N GLN A 514 -10.19 8.98 -3.40
CA GLN A 514 -10.35 10.42 -3.28
C GLN A 514 -11.70 10.74 -2.64
N TRP A 515 -11.69 11.69 -1.73
CA TRP A 515 -12.87 12.25 -1.10
C TRP A 515 -12.97 13.74 -1.38
N ALA A 516 -14.19 14.18 -1.64
CA ALA A 516 -14.57 15.58 -1.77
C ALA A 516 -15.91 15.80 -1.06
N LEU A 517 -16.25 17.06 -0.78
CA LEU A 517 -17.57 17.37 -0.24
C LEU A 517 -18.63 17.21 -1.35
N SER A 518 -19.86 16.86 -0.99
CA SER A 518 -20.93 16.71 -1.97
C SER A 518 -21.34 18.00 -2.68
N ASP A 519 -21.06 19.16 -2.07
CA ASP A 519 -21.32 20.49 -2.62
C ASP A 519 -20.13 21.08 -3.40
N SER A 520 -18.95 20.45 -3.34
CA SER A 520 -17.71 21.03 -3.88
C SER A 520 -16.65 19.98 -4.19
N GLU A 521 -16.13 19.97 -5.42
CA GLU A 521 -15.03 19.08 -5.83
C GLU A 521 -13.72 19.36 -5.09
N LEU A 522 -13.55 20.59 -4.58
CA LEU A 522 -12.38 21.04 -3.83
C LEU A 522 -12.81 21.75 -2.55
N PRO A 523 -12.07 21.60 -1.45
CA PRO A 523 -10.84 20.82 -1.29
C PRO A 523 -11.07 19.31 -1.38
N ALA A 524 -10.02 18.55 -1.74
CA ALA A 524 -10.07 17.09 -1.85
C ALA A 524 -8.98 16.42 -1.01
N ILE A 525 -9.33 15.32 -0.36
CA ILE A 525 -8.39 14.43 0.35
C ILE A 525 -8.20 13.18 -0.50
N ARG A 526 -6.96 12.73 -0.66
CA ARG A 526 -6.60 11.51 -1.37
C ARG A 526 -5.88 10.57 -0.41
N CYS A 527 -6.23 9.29 -0.45
CA CYS A 527 -5.52 8.22 0.26
C CYS A 527 -4.93 7.25 -0.76
N ARG A 528 -3.62 7.05 -0.69
CA ARG A 528 -2.95 5.93 -1.32
C ARG A 528 -2.94 4.77 -0.34
N LEU A 529 -3.64 3.70 -0.67
CA LEU A 529 -3.72 2.48 0.11
C LEU A 529 -2.78 1.45 -0.51
N GLU A 530 -1.81 0.98 0.27
CA GLU A 530 -0.88 -0.09 -0.13
C GLU A 530 -1.24 -1.34 0.67
N SER A 531 -1.65 -2.40 -0.02
CA SER A 531 -2.02 -3.69 0.58
C SER A 531 -0.92 -4.71 0.34
N ARG A 532 -0.47 -5.38 1.41
CA ARG A 532 0.43 -6.52 1.31
C ARG A 532 -0.14 -7.69 2.08
N VAL A 533 -0.24 -8.83 1.41
CA VAL A 533 -0.84 -10.03 1.98
C VAL A 533 0.16 -11.18 1.93
N GLY A 534 0.59 -11.62 3.11
CA GLY A 534 1.43 -12.80 3.33
C GLY A 534 0.85 -13.65 4.46
N THR A 535 1.69 -14.12 5.38
CA THR A 535 1.24 -14.62 6.70
C THR A 535 0.60 -13.51 7.54
N ARG A 536 0.82 -12.26 7.17
CA ARG A 536 0.21 -11.07 7.74
C ARG A 536 -0.45 -10.29 6.62
N TRP A 537 -1.65 -9.77 6.86
CA TRP A 537 -2.23 -8.73 6.00
C TRP A 537 -1.86 -7.38 6.59
N SER A 538 -1.05 -6.60 5.88
CA SER A 538 -0.74 -5.22 6.24
C SER A 538 -1.33 -4.24 5.23
N LEU A 539 -1.95 -3.19 5.74
CA LEU A 539 -2.40 -2.03 4.97
C LEU A 539 -1.63 -0.80 5.42
N ARG A 540 -1.15 -0.01 4.46
CA ARG A 540 -0.53 1.30 4.68
C ARG A 540 -1.35 2.38 3.98
N PHE A 541 -1.69 3.43 4.72
CA PHE A 541 -2.47 4.55 4.24
C PHE A 541 -1.57 5.78 4.19
N ARG A 542 -1.50 6.43 3.03
CA ARG A 542 -0.81 7.73 2.90
C ARG A 542 -1.79 8.79 2.46
N TYR A 543 -2.00 9.77 3.31
CA TYR A 543 -2.97 10.83 3.08
C TYR A 543 -2.30 12.04 2.43
N ALA A 544 -2.94 12.57 1.40
CA ALA A 544 -2.56 13.80 0.75
C ALA A 544 -3.78 14.69 0.56
N VAL A 545 -3.58 16.00 0.52
CA VAL A 545 -4.64 16.99 0.34
C VAL A 545 -4.30 17.92 -0.82
N ARG A 546 -5.35 18.39 -1.48
CA ARG A 546 -5.29 19.46 -2.48
C ARG A 546 -6.41 20.47 -2.18
N ILE A 547 -6.03 21.73 -1.95
CA ILE A 547 -6.98 22.78 -1.56
C ILE A 547 -7.59 23.47 -2.79
N ASP A 548 -6.78 23.68 -3.82
CA ASP A 548 -7.15 24.33 -5.09
C ASP A 548 -6.62 23.51 -6.28
N GLU A 549 -7.20 23.66 -7.48
CA GLU A 549 -6.81 22.93 -8.69
C GLU A 549 -5.34 23.12 -9.04
N ARG A 550 -4.82 24.32 -8.78
CA ARG A 550 -3.43 24.72 -9.04
C ARG A 550 -2.46 24.24 -7.97
N SER A 551 -2.95 23.86 -6.79
CA SER A 551 -2.11 23.38 -5.71
C SER A 551 -1.66 21.94 -5.97
N SER A 552 -0.39 21.64 -5.67
CA SER A 552 0.12 20.28 -5.68
C SER A 552 -0.48 19.48 -4.53
N TRP A 553 -0.55 18.16 -4.68
CA TRP A 553 -0.87 17.27 -3.56
C TRP A 553 0.21 17.37 -2.47
N GLN A 554 -0.22 17.63 -1.24
CA GLN A 554 0.66 17.74 -0.06
C GLN A 554 0.28 16.70 0.97
N ALA A 555 1.24 16.22 1.77
CA ALA A 555 0.96 15.26 2.84
C ALA A 555 -0.02 15.85 3.86
N PHE A 556 -1.02 15.06 4.26
CA PHE A 556 -2.13 15.54 5.09
C PHE A 556 -2.11 14.85 6.47
N SER A 557 -2.22 15.63 7.54
CA SER A 557 -2.53 15.15 8.88
C SER A 557 -3.35 16.21 9.63
N ASP A 558 -4.06 15.81 10.68
CA ASP A 558 -4.81 16.73 11.55
C ASP A 558 -3.89 17.78 12.17
N ARG A 559 -2.65 17.40 12.49
CA ARG A 559 -1.64 18.33 13.01
C ARG A 559 -1.24 19.36 11.97
N SER A 560 -1.01 18.96 10.72
CA SER A 560 -0.64 19.92 9.67
C SER A 560 -1.81 20.84 9.31
N LEU A 561 -3.04 20.34 9.33
CA LEU A 561 -4.26 21.13 9.15
C LEU A 561 -4.41 22.21 10.24
N ASN A 562 -4.33 21.82 11.51
CA ASN A 562 -4.46 22.76 12.63
C ASN A 562 -3.35 23.82 12.62
N THR A 563 -2.11 23.41 12.35
CA THR A 563 -0.97 24.33 12.20
C THR A 563 -1.22 25.34 11.07
N SER A 564 -1.72 24.88 9.92
CA SER A 564 -2.02 25.75 8.78
C SER A 564 -3.14 26.75 9.11
N LEU A 565 -4.19 26.30 9.82
CA LEU A 565 -5.29 27.14 10.26
C LEU A 565 -4.80 28.25 11.21
N GLU A 566 -3.96 27.91 12.19
CA GLU A 566 -3.38 28.88 13.14
C GLU A 566 -2.52 29.92 12.41
N GLN A 567 -1.66 29.48 11.48
CA GLN A 567 -0.79 30.38 10.73
C GLN A 567 -1.57 31.31 9.79
N VAL A 568 -2.58 30.80 9.08
CA VAL A 568 -3.44 31.63 8.22
C VAL A 568 -4.25 32.62 9.06
N THR A 569 -4.74 32.19 10.23
CA THR A 569 -5.47 33.07 11.17
C THR A 569 -4.57 34.21 11.65
N ALA A 570 -3.35 33.89 12.09
CA ALA A 570 -2.38 34.89 12.55
C ALA A 570 -2.02 35.89 11.43
N THR A 571 -1.77 35.38 10.22
CA THR A 571 -1.41 36.19 9.05
C THR A 571 -2.58 37.10 8.61
N LEU A 572 -3.80 36.58 8.64
CA LEU A 572 -5.00 37.34 8.32
C LEU A 572 -5.24 38.47 9.34
N ASN A 573 -5.09 38.21 10.63
CA ASN A 573 -5.24 39.24 11.67
C ASN A 573 -4.20 40.36 11.53
N LEU A 574 -2.96 40.00 11.20
CA LEU A 574 -1.91 40.98 10.91
C LEU A 574 -2.26 41.83 9.67
N ALA A 575 -2.68 41.18 8.58
CA ALA A 575 -3.07 41.88 7.34
C ALA A 575 -4.28 42.81 7.54
N LEU A 576 -5.28 42.40 8.34
CA LEU A 576 -6.43 43.26 8.69
C LEU A 576 -6.00 44.47 9.53
N THR A 577 -5.05 44.29 10.45
CA THR A 577 -4.50 45.39 11.24
C THR A 577 -3.78 46.40 10.35
N GLU A 578 -2.92 45.93 9.44
CA GLU A 578 -2.23 46.75 8.44
C GLU A 578 -3.22 47.47 7.51
N GLN A 579 -4.21 46.76 7.00
CA GLN A 579 -5.27 47.31 6.14
C GLN A 579 -6.03 48.43 6.85
N SER A 580 -6.38 48.26 8.14
CA SER A 580 -7.05 49.28 8.94
C SER A 580 -6.17 50.53 9.13
N HIS A 581 -4.86 50.34 9.26
CA HIS A 581 -3.90 51.42 9.43
C HIS A 581 -3.73 52.21 8.12
N VAL A 582 -3.49 51.53 7.00
CA VAL A 582 -3.37 52.15 5.67
C VAL A 582 -4.68 52.83 5.26
N SER A 583 -5.83 52.24 5.58
CA SER A 583 -7.14 52.86 5.30
C SER A 583 -7.35 54.16 6.08
N ARG A 584 -6.95 54.20 7.36
CA ARG A 584 -6.98 55.43 8.17
C ARG A 584 -6.04 56.48 7.58
N GLN A 585 -4.79 56.12 7.26
CA GLN A 585 -3.84 57.03 6.61
C GLN A 585 -4.37 57.56 5.27
N TYR A 586 -4.96 56.70 4.44
CA TYR A 586 -5.55 57.08 3.16
C TYR A 586 -6.70 58.08 3.33
N SER A 587 -7.59 57.86 4.31
CA SER A 587 -8.69 58.79 4.59
C SER A 587 -8.20 60.16 5.04
N ALA A 588 -7.15 60.22 5.85
CA ALA A 588 -6.58 61.46 6.37
C ALA A 588 -5.62 62.18 5.38
N ALA A 589 -5.09 61.46 4.39
CA ALA A 589 -4.09 61.96 3.45
C ALA A 589 -4.62 62.99 2.44
N SER A 590 -3.71 63.87 1.98
CA SER A 590 -3.94 64.80 0.86
C SER A 590 -4.04 64.06 -0.48
N VAL A 591 -4.50 64.75 -1.53
CA VAL A 591 -4.73 64.15 -2.87
C VAL A 591 -3.46 63.50 -3.46
N SER A 592 -2.29 64.11 -3.27
CA SER A 592 -1.02 63.55 -3.76
C SER A 592 -0.62 62.27 -3.02
N VAL A 593 -0.73 62.28 -1.68
CA VAL A 593 -0.40 61.11 -0.83
C VAL A 593 -1.40 59.98 -1.05
N ARG A 594 -2.69 60.27 -1.28
CA ARG A 594 -3.69 59.26 -1.66
C ARG A 594 -3.31 58.53 -2.95
N ARG A 595 -2.77 59.23 -3.95
CA ARG A 595 -2.30 58.58 -5.20
C ARG A 595 -1.15 57.61 -4.94
N GLN A 596 -0.28 57.91 -3.97
CA GLN A 596 0.83 57.04 -3.57
C GLN A 596 0.38 55.87 -2.69
N LEU A 597 -0.59 56.08 -1.79
CA LEU A 597 -1.11 55.04 -0.90
C LEU A 597 -2.09 54.08 -1.58
N LYS A 598 -2.77 54.51 -2.65
CA LYS A 598 -3.74 53.69 -3.38
C LYS A 598 -3.21 52.29 -3.79
N PRO A 599 -2.06 52.14 -4.46
CA PRO A 599 -1.56 50.82 -4.84
C PRO A 599 -1.25 49.92 -3.63
N SER A 600 -0.76 50.49 -2.52
CA SER A 600 -0.52 49.73 -1.29
C SER A 600 -1.82 49.27 -0.64
N LYS A 601 -2.84 50.12 -0.63
CA LYS A 601 -4.18 49.76 -0.19
C LYS A 601 -4.77 48.65 -1.06
N ASP A 602 -4.77 48.83 -2.38
CA ASP A 602 -5.33 47.86 -3.33
C ASP A 602 -4.62 46.49 -3.22
N LEU A 603 -3.31 46.46 -3.00
CA LEU A 603 -2.53 45.24 -2.75
C LEU A 603 -2.91 44.57 -1.42
N LEU A 604 -3.06 45.34 -0.34
CA LEU A 604 -3.49 44.80 0.96
C LEU A 604 -4.93 44.26 0.90
N ASP A 605 -5.83 44.95 0.20
CA ASP A 605 -7.20 44.51 -0.01
C ASP A 605 -7.24 43.16 -0.76
N GLN A 606 -6.41 43.01 -1.82
CA GLN A 606 -6.24 41.74 -2.53
C GLN A 606 -5.67 40.63 -1.64
N ARG A 607 -4.64 40.94 -0.84
CA ARG A 607 -4.04 39.98 0.11
C ARG A 607 -5.04 39.50 1.15
N VAL A 608 -5.83 40.41 1.72
CA VAL A 608 -6.88 40.07 2.69
C VAL A 608 -7.94 39.18 2.04
N SER A 609 -8.40 39.53 0.84
CA SER A 609 -9.38 38.71 0.10
C SER A 609 -8.87 37.28 -0.13
N LEU A 610 -7.60 37.13 -0.53
CA LEU A 610 -6.98 35.82 -0.75
C LEU A 610 -6.84 35.00 0.54
N LEU A 611 -6.42 35.64 1.64
CA LEU A 611 -6.31 34.98 2.93
C LEU A 611 -7.68 34.55 3.48
N GLN A 612 -8.72 35.34 3.22
CA GLN A 612 -10.10 34.99 3.56
C GLN A 612 -10.59 33.79 2.76
N GLU A 613 -10.33 33.75 1.45
CA GLU A 613 -10.64 32.61 0.60
C GLU A 613 -9.90 31.34 1.06
N THR A 614 -8.59 31.46 1.31
CA THR A 614 -7.77 30.34 1.82
C THR A 614 -8.31 29.82 3.16
N MET A 615 -8.69 30.72 4.07
CA MET A 615 -9.32 30.36 5.35
C MET A 615 -10.65 29.62 5.14
N GLN A 616 -11.49 30.05 4.19
CA GLN A 616 -12.73 29.36 3.86
C GLN A 616 -12.45 27.95 3.32
N GLN A 617 -11.46 27.79 2.45
CA GLN A 617 -11.07 26.48 1.92
C GLN A 617 -10.50 25.56 3.01
N ILE A 618 -9.69 26.07 3.94
CA ILE A 618 -9.20 25.29 5.09
C ILE A 618 -10.35 24.82 5.98
N ARG A 619 -11.37 25.66 6.20
CA ARG A 619 -12.58 25.26 6.95
C ARG A 619 -13.37 24.17 6.24
N LYS A 620 -13.55 24.29 4.92
CA LYS A 620 -14.16 23.21 4.12
C LYS A 620 -13.36 21.92 4.24
N LEU A 621 -12.03 22.00 4.20
CA LEU A 621 -11.15 20.85 4.38
C LEU A 621 -11.29 20.23 5.76
N GLN A 622 -11.48 21.03 6.81
CA GLN A 622 -11.77 20.53 8.16
C GLN A 622 -13.11 19.79 8.22
N THR A 623 -14.15 20.31 7.57
CA THR A 623 -15.44 19.62 7.44
C THR A 623 -15.30 18.31 6.67
N LEU A 624 -14.54 18.32 5.57
CA LEU A 624 -14.25 17.12 4.78
C LEU A 624 -13.49 16.08 5.60
N ALA A 625 -12.43 16.48 6.31
CA ALA A 625 -11.64 15.58 7.16
C ALA A 625 -12.50 14.94 8.26
N ALA A 626 -13.38 15.72 8.89
CA ALA A 626 -14.33 15.18 9.87
C ALA A 626 -15.29 14.15 9.25
N GLY A 627 -15.82 14.43 8.04
CA GLY A 627 -16.67 13.48 7.32
C GLY A 627 -15.94 12.19 6.92
N VAL A 628 -14.69 12.30 6.45
CA VAL A 628 -13.89 11.11 6.10
C VAL A 628 -13.48 10.30 7.32
N ALA A 629 -13.28 10.94 8.48
CA ALA A 629 -13.02 10.23 9.74
C ALA A 629 -14.22 9.38 10.21
N GLU A 630 -15.44 9.70 9.76
CA GLU A 630 -16.63 8.88 9.97
C GLU A 630 -16.77 7.73 8.97
N SER A 631 -16.10 7.83 7.81
CA SER A 631 -16.06 6.75 6.81
C SER A 631 -15.42 5.49 7.37
N ARG A 632 -15.91 4.35 6.88
CA ARG A 632 -15.48 3.01 7.28
C ARG A 632 -14.93 2.27 6.08
N LEU A 633 -13.80 1.63 6.28
CA LEU A 633 -13.18 0.74 5.31
C LEU A 633 -13.53 -0.69 5.67
N ASN A 634 -14.31 -1.31 4.79
CA ASN A 634 -14.64 -2.71 4.85
C ASN A 634 -13.64 -3.50 4.00
N LEU A 635 -13.08 -4.53 4.62
CA LEU A 635 -12.02 -5.35 4.08
C LEU A 635 -12.50 -6.79 4.07
N SER A 636 -12.39 -7.44 2.91
CA SER A 636 -12.56 -8.89 2.82
C SER A 636 -11.41 -9.51 2.05
N LEU A 637 -10.93 -10.64 2.57
CA LEU A 637 -9.96 -11.49 1.91
C LEU A 637 -10.57 -12.89 1.85
N SER A 638 -10.69 -13.40 0.63
CA SER A 638 -11.27 -14.71 0.37
C SER A 638 -10.38 -15.55 -0.53
N THR A 639 -10.58 -16.86 -0.50
CA THR A 639 -9.92 -17.83 -1.38
C THR A 639 -10.99 -18.60 -2.14
N ALA A 640 -10.88 -18.65 -3.47
CA ALA A 640 -11.81 -19.43 -4.28
C ALA A 640 -11.42 -20.91 -4.24
N TRP A 641 -12.37 -21.74 -3.83
CA TRP A 641 -12.34 -23.20 -4.00
C TRP A 641 -13.13 -23.60 -5.24
N PRO A 642 -12.93 -24.81 -5.78
CA PRO A 642 -13.69 -25.29 -6.95
C PRO A 642 -15.22 -25.32 -6.74
N ASP A 643 -15.67 -25.45 -5.49
CA ASP A 643 -17.07 -25.63 -5.08
C ASP A 643 -17.65 -24.43 -4.32
N PHE A 644 -16.84 -23.68 -3.57
CA PHE A 644 -17.31 -22.47 -2.86
C PHE A 644 -16.20 -21.43 -2.66
N ARG A 645 -16.54 -20.29 -2.05
CA ARG A 645 -15.58 -19.25 -1.71
C ARG A 645 -15.38 -19.21 -0.20
N GLN A 646 -14.16 -19.43 0.27
CA GLN A 646 -13.84 -19.36 1.70
C GLN A 646 -13.38 -17.94 2.05
N THR A 647 -14.11 -17.26 2.91
CA THR A 647 -13.65 -15.99 3.49
C THR A 647 -12.61 -16.29 4.58
N LEU A 648 -11.42 -15.70 4.44
CA LEU A 648 -10.32 -15.84 5.40
C LEU A 648 -10.34 -14.72 6.43
N PHE A 649 -10.65 -13.51 5.96
CA PHE A 649 -10.75 -12.32 6.79
C PHE A 649 -11.94 -11.49 6.31
N GLU A 650 -12.71 -10.94 7.25
CA GLU A 650 -13.71 -9.93 6.96
C GLU A 650 -13.81 -8.90 8.08
N THR A 651 -14.07 -7.66 7.70
CA THR A 651 -14.69 -6.69 8.61
C THR A 651 -16.19 -6.69 8.32
N PRO A 652 -17.05 -7.07 9.27
CA PRO A 652 -18.47 -7.17 9.02
C PRO A 652 -19.03 -5.77 8.73
N VAL A 653 -19.83 -5.67 7.67
CA VAL A 653 -20.69 -4.51 7.42
C VAL A 653 -21.64 -4.41 8.60
N GLN A 654 -21.58 -3.31 9.34
CA GLN A 654 -22.58 -3.08 10.38
C GLN A 654 -23.91 -2.76 9.68
N PRO A 655 -24.98 -3.53 9.97
CA PRO A 655 -26.29 -3.33 9.35
C PRO A 655 -26.94 -2.01 9.77
#